data_AF-A0A7Y5JNC4-F1
#
_entry.id   AF-A0A7Y5JNC4-F1
#
_cell.length_a   1.000
_cell.length_b   1.000
_cell.length_c   1.000
_cell.angle_alpha   90.00
_cell.angle_beta   90.00
_cell.angle_gamma   90.00
#
_symmetry.space_group_name_H-M   'P 1'
#
loop_
_entity.id
_entity.type
_entity.pdbx_description
1 polymer ?
#
loop_
_entity_poly.entity_id
_entity_poly.type
_entity_poly.pdbx_seq_one_letter_code
_entity_poly.pdbx_strand_id
1 'polypeptide(L)'
;MKFSLTYAYLFLTLLSLVNANAAEPVLLVDDALRRFGLEPNAFESDRIWVEDDTFLLPQIRHALSSPLAAREVAHVAAGFAPTHLDELVKFPDLASLLNVSVPQAVYADIDSQLANASQSDPLEPLQSALSLAEGYRKQAFDSLTPDQRQALLLSIPLWFEDEDMPADDSLKGSLFRAFGIEPDTSQNVTSDSVLTLLSRVNRHALAAAGYAFLRGVAHYSKKIPEFPPPAQPQKSKGKAAAEQPAATGVEGEVVFYQDSPLGRIVVGGTGPNRYTEEFAVIIDLGGDDRYVARCASAVGGIRRSTSVVIDYSGDDFYAPAGWLSQASAVLGLAALVDLAGDDTYRAGAFSQSASFCGVSMLWDNSGDDLYTASWFTQSAAVCGIAILTDVQGRDLYDGAGYGQAFASTFGYAVLNDLEGNDIYRSGGLVKHEPLRPEDYRSLSQGFATGARPRGGGGYAILHDFSGNDFYDAEIYGQGVGYWYSIGALLDDAGNDSYSATQYAQGSGIHLACGVLQDNSGDDRYTARFGPSQGAAHDLAVGMLYDLSGDDYYTASGGQGMAITNSGALFIDVQGNDLYSNLAPAQSNGGTAPARSFGNLALFVDGEGKDVYTGDGADSSLWFRDAFGYAIDISYDSTRPREADVIVELNPADTLKSIEELFKDASLWEVTDNRVKVRQARLALKAIGVRAVEWVGQNKLNTNDGLERRAIVELFKEFPADALTYLRTAFEGSHPEGRRTAATVAGEMKATDAAAWLEPKLRDESYSNLRPTILRTLGEINAVGSLPVLKEFCKSKSERERLASVISIGKIKSADGYPQLFDALKDSLFTVRSAALYALADQPQQVVPAMQKAVSENRDPAYIEQVLMSVPILVDKWKADPANEKSIKSVLPVIKMYLEFPSPNVQGAALVAASSAFDDKSFEKLKGRFASSSDPILAARWKQAQARRK
;
A
#
# COMPACT_ATOMS: atom_id res chain seq x y z
N MET A 1 25.51 15.01 -15.00
CA MET A 1 25.96 14.09 -16.07
C MET A 1 26.85 12.97 -15.53
N LYS A 2 28.15 13.15 -15.21
CA LYS A 2 29.02 12.02 -14.78
C LYS A 2 28.50 11.20 -13.58
N PHE A 3 27.78 11.83 -12.63
CA PHE A 3 27.13 11.14 -11.50
C PHE A 3 26.09 10.07 -11.91
N SER A 4 25.53 10.12 -13.13
CA SER A 4 24.43 9.24 -13.53
C SER A 4 24.88 7.83 -13.94
N LEU A 5 26.14 7.65 -14.35
CA LEU A 5 26.60 6.35 -14.85
C LEU A 5 26.96 5.38 -13.72
N THR A 6 27.48 5.86 -12.58
CA THR A 6 27.88 4.98 -11.47
C THR A 6 26.68 4.28 -10.84
N TYR A 7 25.57 5.00 -10.66
CA TYR A 7 24.29 4.41 -10.22
C TYR A 7 23.79 3.36 -11.21
N ALA A 8 23.74 3.68 -12.51
CA ALA A 8 23.29 2.73 -13.54
C ALA A 8 24.17 1.46 -13.61
N TYR A 9 25.48 1.57 -13.35
CA TYR A 9 26.39 0.42 -13.36
C TYR A 9 26.23 -0.48 -12.13
N LEU A 10 25.99 0.11 -10.95
CA LEU A 10 25.69 -0.67 -9.73
C LEU A 10 24.35 -1.40 -9.88
N PHE A 11 23.32 -0.68 -10.36
CA PHE A 11 21.98 -1.20 -10.65
C PHE A 11 22.02 -2.39 -11.64
N LEU A 12 22.73 -2.25 -12.77
CA LEU A 12 22.94 -3.34 -13.74
C LEU A 12 23.73 -4.54 -13.19
N THR A 13 24.51 -4.37 -12.12
CA THR A 13 25.27 -5.47 -11.51
C THR A 13 24.40 -6.23 -10.49
N LEU A 14 23.62 -5.51 -9.68
CA LEU A 14 22.62 -6.10 -8.76
C LEU A 14 21.57 -6.91 -9.52
N LEU A 15 21.05 -6.36 -10.63
CA LEU A 15 20.15 -7.06 -11.56
C LEU A 15 20.71 -8.40 -12.09
N SER A 16 22.02 -8.63 -12.06
CA SER A 16 22.62 -9.88 -12.55
C SER A 16 22.64 -11.03 -11.54
N LEU A 17 22.34 -10.77 -10.26
CA LEU A 17 22.36 -11.78 -9.18
C LEU A 17 20.97 -12.29 -8.78
N VAL A 18 19.91 -11.49 -8.95
CA VAL A 18 18.51 -11.87 -8.66
C VAL A 18 17.86 -12.63 -9.84
N ASN A 19 18.57 -12.77 -10.96
CA ASN A 19 17.97 -12.98 -12.29
C ASN A 19 17.65 -14.45 -12.67
N ALA A 20 17.41 -15.32 -11.67
CA ALA A 20 16.83 -16.64 -11.87
C ALA A 20 15.30 -16.56 -11.67
N ASN A 21 14.84 -16.57 -10.41
CA ASN A 21 13.42 -16.54 -10.03
C ASN A 21 12.71 -15.21 -10.39
N ALA A 22 13.46 -14.16 -10.76
CA ALA A 22 12.89 -12.92 -11.28
C ALA A 22 12.37 -13.05 -12.72
N ALA A 23 12.90 -13.97 -13.52
CA ALA A 23 12.66 -14.00 -14.98
C ALA A 23 11.35 -14.70 -15.38
N GLU A 24 10.95 -15.76 -14.67
CA GLU A 24 9.84 -16.63 -15.07
C GLU A 24 8.46 -15.93 -14.99
N PRO A 25 8.05 -15.28 -13.87
CA PRO A 25 6.88 -14.41 -13.84
C PRO A 25 6.86 -13.33 -14.93
N VAL A 26 8.01 -12.73 -15.24
CA VAL A 26 8.09 -11.69 -16.28
C VAL A 26 7.83 -12.30 -17.65
N LEU A 27 8.40 -13.48 -17.96
CA LEU A 27 8.15 -14.21 -19.21
C LEU A 27 6.71 -14.71 -19.33
N LEU A 28 6.12 -15.20 -18.24
CA LEU A 28 4.73 -15.66 -18.18
C LEU A 28 3.75 -14.52 -18.43
N VAL A 29 3.95 -13.37 -17.76
CA VAL A 29 3.17 -12.15 -17.98
C VAL A 29 3.38 -11.59 -19.39
N ASP A 30 4.61 -11.59 -19.90
CA ASP A 30 4.91 -11.18 -21.28
C ASP A 30 4.13 -12.03 -22.28
N ASP A 31 4.14 -13.35 -22.14
CA ASP A 31 3.43 -14.25 -23.05
C ASP A 31 1.90 -14.11 -22.91
N ALA A 32 1.37 -13.99 -21.68
CA ALA A 32 -0.04 -13.69 -21.44
C ALA A 32 -0.48 -12.37 -22.11
N LEU A 33 0.26 -11.27 -21.90
CA LEU A 33 0.01 -9.98 -22.55
C LEU A 33 0.09 -10.11 -24.08
N ARG A 34 1.10 -10.78 -24.61
CA ARG A 34 1.29 -11.02 -26.06
C ARG A 34 0.17 -11.86 -26.67
N ARG A 35 -0.35 -12.87 -25.97
CA ARG A 35 -1.55 -13.65 -26.37
C ARG A 35 -2.78 -12.75 -26.51
N PHE A 36 -2.93 -11.77 -25.62
CA PHE A 36 -3.97 -10.73 -25.74
C PHE A 36 -3.65 -9.63 -26.75
N GLY A 37 -2.48 -9.63 -27.40
CA GLY A 37 -2.03 -8.59 -28.32
C GLY A 37 -1.67 -7.26 -27.63
N LEU A 38 -1.36 -7.31 -26.34
CA LEU A 38 -0.78 -6.21 -25.58
C LEU A 38 0.75 -6.25 -25.65
N GLU A 39 1.37 -5.08 -25.51
CA GLU A 39 2.81 -4.97 -25.30
C GLU A 39 3.15 -5.14 -23.81
N PRO A 40 4.37 -5.60 -23.46
CA PRO A 40 4.84 -5.75 -22.06
C PRO A 40 4.58 -4.54 -21.17
N ASN A 41 4.71 -3.34 -21.74
CA ASN A 41 4.52 -2.09 -21.03
C ASN A 41 3.05 -1.64 -20.87
N ALA A 42 2.06 -2.52 -21.07
CA ALA A 42 0.65 -2.18 -20.95
C ALA A 42 0.27 -1.60 -19.57
N PHE A 43 0.97 -1.98 -18.49
CA PHE A 43 0.78 -1.43 -17.15
C PHE A 43 1.43 -0.05 -16.92
N GLU A 44 2.44 0.35 -17.72
CA GLU A 44 3.18 1.61 -17.54
C GLU A 44 2.26 2.83 -17.63
N SER A 45 2.33 3.68 -16.60
CA SER A 45 1.46 4.85 -16.46
C SER A 45 2.04 5.86 -15.46
N ASP A 46 1.76 7.16 -15.64
CA ASP A 46 2.23 8.19 -14.70
C ASP A 46 1.24 8.31 -13.53
N ARG A 47 1.52 7.52 -12.49
CA ARG A 47 0.72 7.48 -11.26
C ARG A 47 1.21 8.50 -10.22
N ILE A 48 2.06 9.46 -10.60
CA ILE A 48 2.56 10.53 -9.71
C ILE A 48 1.56 11.69 -9.72
N TRP A 49 0.54 11.62 -8.86
CA TRP A 49 -0.54 12.62 -8.82
C TRP A 49 -0.28 13.79 -7.86
N VAL A 50 0.88 13.85 -7.21
CA VAL A 50 1.40 15.00 -6.45
C VAL A 50 2.84 15.25 -6.91
N GLU A 51 3.09 16.39 -7.53
CA GLU A 51 4.40 16.73 -8.15
C GLU A 51 5.30 17.54 -7.20
N ASP A 52 4.72 18.08 -6.13
CA ASP A 52 5.32 18.94 -5.11
C ASP A 52 5.62 18.24 -3.78
N ASP A 53 5.39 16.92 -3.68
CA ASP A 53 5.76 16.11 -2.52
C ASP A 53 7.29 15.93 -2.44
N THR A 54 7.91 16.51 -1.42
CA THR A 54 9.36 16.47 -1.18
C THR A 54 9.86 15.20 -0.49
N PHE A 55 8.97 14.26 -0.17
CA PHE A 55 9.23 13.03 0.57
C PHE A 55 9.03 11.76 -0.29
N LEU A 56 8.36 11.84 -1.43
CA LEU A 56 8.20 10.73 -2.38
C LEU A 56 9.57 10.16 -2.84
N LEU A 57 9.87 8.94 -2.40
CA LEU A 57 11.13 8.25 -2.70
C LEU A 57 11.23 7.79 -4.17
N PRO A 58 12.44 7.81 -4.78
CA PRO A 58 12.62 7.45 -6.19
C PRO A 58 12.23 6.01 -6.55
N GLN A 59 12.47 5.03 -5.68
CA GLN A 59 12.10 3.64 -5.98
C GLN A 59 10.60 3.38 -5.78
N ILE A 60 9.95 4.01 -4.80
CA ILE A 60 8.47 3.95 -4.67
C ILE A 60 7.80 4.57 -5.91
N ARG A 61 8.38 5.66 -6.45
CA ARG A 61 7.97 6.25 -7.74
C ARG A 61 8.12 5.28 -8.91
N HIS A 62 9.14 4.42 -8.91
CA HIS A 62 9.31 3.37 -9.92
C HIS A 62 8.33 2.21 -9.69
N ALA A 63 8.18 1.72 -8.47
CA ALA A 63 7.23 0.68 -8.10
C ALA A 63 5.81 1.00 -8.59
N LEU A 64 5.39 2.27 -8.46
CA LEU A 64 4.10 2.75 -8.96
C LEU A 64 3.88 2.67 -10.47
N SER A 65 4.89 2.41 -11.30
CA SER A 65 4.70 2.31 -12.75
C SER A 65 3.97 1.03 -13.18
N SER A 66 4.19 -0.09 -12.48
CA SER A 66 3.56 -1.38 -12.80
C SER A 66 3.62 -2.35 -11.61
N PRO A 67 2.72 -3.35 -11.52
CA PRO A 67 2.81 -4.38 -10.48
C PRO A 67 4.15 -5.13 -10.47
N LEU A 68 4.72 -5.43 -11.64
CA LEU A 68 6.06 -6.04 -11.76
C LEU A 68 7.17 -5.15 -11.18
N ALA A 69 7.11 -3.82 -11.38
CA ALA A 69 8.06 -2.90 -10.78
C ALA A 69 7.88 -2.79 -9.25
N ALA A 70 6.66 -3.00 -8.74
CA ALA A 70 6.45 -3.12 -7.30
C ALA A 70 7.10 -4.40 -6.75
N ARG A 71 6.92 -5.55 -7.38
CA ARG A 71 7.62 -6.79 -7.01
C ARG A 71 9.14 -6.64 -7.07
N GLU A 72 9.69 -6.04 -8.12
CA GLU A 72 11.14 -5.75 -8.22
C GLU A 72 11.63 -4.91 -7.03
N VAL A 73 10.92 -3.83 -6.68
CA VAL A 73 11.30 -2.95 -5.56
C VAL A 73 11.09 -3.62 -4.20
N ALA A 74 10.11 -4.52 -4.06
CA ALA A 74 9.92 -5.34 -2.85
C ALA A 74 11.11 -6.31 -2.65
N HIS A 75 11.49 -7.06 -3.70
CA HIS A 75 12.63 -7.99 -3.66
C HIS A 75 13.97 -7.27 -3.43
N VAL A 76 14.17 -6.09 -4.03
CA VAL A 76 15.35 -5.25 -3.76
C VAL A 76 15.34 -4.70 -2.32
N ALA A 77 14.16 -4.45 -1.74
CA ALA A 77 14.05 -4.03 -0.34
C ALA A 77 14.31 -5.19 0.63
N ALA A 78 13.79 -6.38 0.37
CA ALA A 78 14.03 -7.60 1.14
C ALA A 78 15.51 -8.03 1.09
N GLY A 79 16.11 -8.12 -0.10
CA GLY A 79 17.50 -8.55 -0.27
C GLY A 79 18.56 -7.62 0.37
N PHE A 80 18.19 -6.39 0.76
CA PHE A 80 19.03 -5.48 1.54
C PHE A 80 18.85 -5.61 3.06
N ALA A 81 17.88 -6.39 3.54
CA ALA A 81 17.79 -6.81 4.92
C ALA A 81 18.94 -7.80 5.26
N PRO A 82 19.40 -7.81 6.53
CA PRO A 82 20.29 -8.85 7.03
C PRO A 82 19.49 -10.06 7.54
N THR A 83 19.72 -11.25 6.98
CA THR A 83 19.21 -12.52 7.54
C THR A 83 20.21 -13.17 8.50
N HIS A 84 21.47 -12.70 8.50
CA HIS A 84 22.46 -13.03 9.53
C HIS A 84 23.18 -11.76 10.03
N LEU A 85 23.64 -11.74 11.29
CA LEU A 85 24.38 -10.60 11.88
C LEU A 85 25.62 -10.16 11.07
N ASP A 86 26.27 -11.09 10.37
CA ASP A 86 27.39 -10.81 9.45
C ASP A 86 26.99 -9.93 8.25
N GLU A 87 25.72 -9.98 7.85
CA GLU A 87 25.19 -9.25 6.70
C GLU A 87 24.86 -7.78 6.98
N LEU A 88 25.01 -7.28 8.21
CA LEU A 88 24.82 -5.85 8.51
C LEU A 88 25.77 -4.91 7.74
N VAL A 89 26.72 -5.46 6.98
CA VAL A 89 27.43 -4.78 5.89
C VAL A 89 26.52 -4.26 4.77
N LYS A 90 25.31 -4.82 4.58
CA LYS A 90 24.24 -4.40 3.63
C LYS A 90 23.50 -3.12 4.03
N PHE A 91 23.60 -2.69 5.29
CA PHE A 91 22.89 -1.51 5.82
C PHE A 91 23.07 -0.20 4.99
N PRO A 92 24.21 0.07 4.32
CA PRO A 92 24.36 1.18 3.37
C PRO A 92 23.39 1.12 2.18
N ASP A 93 23.10 -0.07 1.67
CA ASP A 93 22.21 -0.30 0.53
C ASP A 93 20.74 -0.14 0.96
N LEU A 94 20.38 -0.67 2.13
CA LEU A 94 19.10 -0.40 2.83
C LEU A 94 18.89 1.12 3.01
N ALA A 95 19.88 1.83 3.54
CA ALA A 95 19.81 3.29 3.70
C ALA A 95 19.69 4.04 2.35
N SER A 96 20.20 3.48 1.25
CA SER A 96 20.08 4.07 -0.09
C SER A 96 18.64 4.12 -0.59
N LEU A 97 17.80 3.13 -0.23
CA LEU A 97 16.36 3.10 -0.55
C LEU A 97 15.61 4.31 0.02
N LEU A 98 16.06 4.80 1.18
CA LEU A 98 15.54 6.01 1.84
C LEU A 98 16.06 7.30 1.19
N ASN A 99 16.75 7.23 0.04
CA ASN A 99 17.40 8.36 -0.64
C ASN A 99 18.41 9.07 0.29
N VAL A 100 19.26 8.28 0.95
CA VAL A 100 20.36 8.74 1.82
C VAL A 100 21.69 8.27 1.21
N SER A 101 22.59 9.21 0.93
CA SER A 101 23.85 8.97 0.21
C SER A 101 25.06 9.32 1.08
N VAL A 102 25.38 8.44 2.04
CA VAL A 102 26.59 8.56 2.87
C VAL A 102 27.81 8.17 2.01
N PRO A 103 28.90 8.95 1.98
CA PRO A 103 30.08 8.59 1.19
C PRO A 103 30.73 7.30 1.71
N GLN A 104 31.11 6.38 0.82
CA GLN A 104 31.72 5.10 1.20
C GLN A 104 32.97 5.23 2.08
N ALA A 105 33.71 6.34 1.98
CA ALA A 105 34.84 6.65 2.84
C ALA A 105 34.47 6.81 4.32
N VAL A 106 33.22 7.17 4.65
CA VAL A 106 32.70 7.25 6.02
C VAL A 106 32.44 5.84 6.57
N TYR A 107 31.79 4.97 5.78
CA TYR A 107 31.58 3.58 6.18
C TYR A 107 32.91 2.83 6.35
N ALA A 108 33.86 3.00 5.42
CA ALA A 108 35.19 2.41 5.52
C ALA A 108 36.04 2.99 6.69
N ASP A 109 35.81 4.24 7.08
CA ASP A 109 36.44 4.82 8.28
C ASP A 109 35.81 4.27 9.58
N ILE A 110 34.49 4.09 9.62
CA ILE A 110 33.80 3.38 10.71
C ILE A 110 34.32 1.94 10.83
N ASP A 111 34.38 1.19 9.73
CA ASP A 111 34.95 -0.16 9.69
C ASP A 111 36.39 -0.19 10.21
N SER A 112 37.21 0.77 9.78
CA SER A 112 38.59 0.92 10.24
C SER A 112 38.66 1.24 11.73
N GLN A 113 37.80 2.10 12.26
CA GLN A 113 37.75 2.42 13.70
C GLN A 113 37.32 1.20 14.53
N LEU A 114 36.28 0.47 14.09
CA LEU A 114 35.82 -0.76 14.75
C LEU A 114 36.92 -1.84 14.77
N ALA A 115 37.60 -2.06 13.64
CA ALA A 115 38.66 -3.06 13.52
C ALA A 115 39.97 -2.70 14.25
N ASN A 116 40.16 -1.44 14.66
CA ASN A 116 41.33 -0.97 15.41
C ASN A 116 41.05 -0.73 16.90
N ALA A 117 39.83 -0.97 17.40
CA ALA A 117 39.53 -0.88 18.84
C ALA A 117 40.32 -1.94 19.64
N SER A 118 40.83 -1.58 20.82
CA SER A 118 41.75 -2.48 21.54
C SER A 118 41.04 -3.74 22.02
N GLN A 119 41.66 -4.88 21.76
CA GLN A 119 41.22 -6.20 22.21
C GLN A 119 41.78 -6.54 23.61
N SER A 120 42.30 -5.54 24.35
CA SER A 120 42.88 -5.70 25.69
C SER A 120 41.86 -5.55 26.82
N ASP A 121 40.73 -4.91 26.54
CA ASP A 121 39.59 -4.75 27.43
C ASP A 121 38.39 -5.39 26.71
N PRO A 122 37.72 -6.40 27.30
CA PRO A 122 36.60 -7.09 26.66
C PRO A 122 35.42 -6.18 26.26
N LEU A 123 35.30 -4.95 26.77
CA LEU A 123 34.19 -4.03 26.46
C LEU A 123 34.58 -2.86 25.55
N GLU A 124 35.88 -2.56 25.38
CA GLU A 124 36.33 -1.39 24.60
C GLU A 124 35.82 -1.39 23.14
N PRO A 125 35.73 -2.51 22.40
CA PRO A 125 35.16 -2.50 21.04
C PRO A 125 33.71 -2.03 20.98
N LEU A 126 32.85 -2.53 21.88
CA LEU A 126 31.44 -2.14 21.94
C LEU A 126 31.29 -0.71 22.44
N GLN A 127 31.99 -0.32 23.51
CA GLN A 127 31.97 1.05 24.04
C GLN A 127 32.43 2.08 22.99
N SER A 128 33.44 1.74 22.18
CA SER A 128 33.94 2.57 21.08
C SER A 128 32.90 2.73 19.97
N ALA A 129 32.26 1.63 19.54
CA ALA A 129 31.20 1.65 18.53
C ALA A 129 30.01 2.52 18.95
N LEU A 130 29.51 2.33 20.18
CA LEU A 130 28.42 3.11 20.74
C LEU A 130 28.76 4.60 20.88
N SER A 131 30.00 4.91 21.24
CA SER A 131 30.49 6.30 21.34
C SER A 131 30.59 6.98 19.98
N LEU A 132 31.06 6.26 18.95
CA LEU A 132 31.13 6.73 17.56
C LEU A 132 29.72 6.97 16.99
N ALA A 133 28.81 6.02 17.22
CA ALA A 133 27.42 6.11 16.79
C ALA A 133 26.68 7.29 17.44
N GLU A 134 26.82 7.49 18.75
CA GLU A 134 26.27 8.65 19.47
C GLU A 134 26.87 9.99 18.96
N GLY A 135 28.12 9.98 18.49
CA GLY A 135 28.76 11.11 17.81
C GLY A 135 28.08 11.50 16.50
N TYR A 136 27.69 10.53 15.67
CA TYR A 136 26.90 10.78 14.45
C TYR A 136 25.43 11.09 14.76
N ARG A 137 24.83 10.43 15.75
CA ARG A 137 23.43 10.64 16.13
C ARG A 137 23.19 12.06 16.66
N LYS A 138 24.14 12.68 17.35
CA LYS A 138 24.10 14.12 17.68
C LYS A 138 24.00 15.00 16.43
N GLN A 139 24.87 14.75 15.44
CA GLN A 139 24.88 15.45 14.14
C GLN A 139 23.59 15.24 13.33
N ALA A 140 22.81 14.19 13.60
CA ALA A 140 21.49 13.99 13.01
C ALA A 140 20.48 15.07 13.46
N PHE A 141 20.59 15.57 14.69
CA PHE A 141 19.62 16.47 15.32
C PHE A 141 20.12 17.90 15.57
N ASP A 142 21.38 18.23 15.24
CA ASP A 142 21.97 19.56 15.45
C ASP A 142 21.29 20.70 14.67
N SER A 143 20.46 20.38 13.68
CA SER A 143 19.61 21.34 12.98
C SER A 143 18.38 21.81 13.79
N LEU A 144 18.01 21.11 14.87
CA LEU A 144 16.83 21.40 15.71
C LEU A 144 17.25 22.09 17.02
N THR A 145 16.56 23.18 17.40
CA THR A 145 16.73 23.81 18.72
C THR A 145 16.20 22.90 19.84
N PRO A 146 16.58 23.12 21.13
CA PRO A 146 16.05 22.36 22.25
C PRO A 146 14.52 22.31 22.26
N ASP A 147 13.86 23.46 22.11
CA ASP A 147 12.40 23.59 22.05
C ASP A 147 11.81 22.77 20.89
N GLN A 148 12.49 22.72 19.74
CA GLN A 148 12.05 21.96 18.56
C GLN A 148 12.23 20.44 18.72
N ARG A 149 13.26 20.00 19.47
CA ARG A 149 13.43 18.60 19.86
C ARG A 149 12.35 18.19 20.87
N GLN A 150 12.01 19.06 21.82
CA GLN A 150 10.89 18.86 22.75
C GLN A 150 9.55 18.83 22.02
N ALA A 151 9.28 19.78 21.12
CA ALA A 151 8.07 19.83 20.30
C ALA A 151 7.90 18.56 19.46
N LEU A 152 8.98 18.02 18.90
CA LEU A 152 8.97 16.72 18.21
C LEU A 152 8.56 15.60 19.17
N LEU A 153 9.25 15.44 20.31
CA LEU A 153 8.95 14.42 21.33
C LEU A 153 7.54 14.53 21.93
N LEU A 154 6.96 15.73 21.98
CA LEU A 154 5.56 15.95 22.39
C LEU A 154 4.56 15.48 21.32
N SER A 155 4.95 15.56 20.04
CA SER A 155 4.03 15.42 18.90
C SER A 155 4.13 14.09 18.13
N ILE A 156 5.12 13.24 18.38
CA ILE A 156 5.24 11.95 17.66
C ILE A 156 4.03 11.01 17.85
N PRO A 157 3.42 10.85 19.03
CA PRO A 157 2.19 10.06 19.15
C PRO A 157 1.01 10.60 18.31
N LEU A 158 1.01 11.91 17.97
CA LEU A 158 0.02 12.53 17.09
C LEU A 158 0.11 12.05 15.63
N TRP A 159 1.18 11.32 15.26
CA TRP A 159 1.30 10.66 13.96
C TRP A 159 0.28 9.52 13.77
N PHE A 160 -0.30 9.04 14.88
CA PHE A 160 -1.30 7.96 14.92
C PHE A 160 -2.66 8.44 15.48
N GLU A 161 -2.89 9.76 15.49
CA GLU A 161 -4.22 10.31 15.78
C GLU A 161 -5.22 9.98 14.67
N ASP A 162 -6.48 9.81 15.06
CA ASP A 162 -7.56 9.59 14.10
C ASP A 162 -7.94 10.94 13.45
N GLU A 163 -7.83 11.01 12.11
CA GLU A 163 -8.09 12.25 11.35
C GLU A 163 -9.53 12.79 11.55
N ASP A 164 -10.47 11.94 11.97
CA ASP A 164 -11.85 12.32 12.31
C ASP A 164 -12.02 12.87 13.75
N MET A 165 -10.99 12.77 14.62
CA MET A 165 -10.98 13.33 15.98
C MET A 165 -9.75 14.24 16.30
N PRO A 166 -9.41 15.24 15.47
CA PRO A 166 -8.19 16.06 15.57
C PRO A 166 -8.23 17.12 16.70
N ALA A 167 -8.97 16.84 17.77
CA ALA A 167 -9.11 17.67 18.96
C ALA A 167 -8.86 16.86 20.26
N ASP A 168 -8.56 15.57 20.16
CA ASP A 168 -8.20 14.75 21.34
C ASP A 168 -6.69 14.81 21.62
N ASP A 169 -6.27 15.85 22.35
CA ASP A 169 -4.89 16.05 22.85
C ASP A 169 -4.38 14.89 23.77
N SER A 170 -5.10 13.77 23.91
CA SER A 170 -4.78 12.64 24.81
C SER A 170 -3.48 11.91 24.48
N LEU A 171 -3.09 11.86 23.19
CA LEU A 171 -1.82 11.25 22.76
C LEU A 171 -0.62 12.20 22.97
N LYS A 172 -0.87 13.51 23.05
CA LYS A 172 0.17 14.56 23.15
C LYS A 172 1.02 14.45 24.41
N GLY A 173 2.30 14.20 24.22
CA GLY A 173 3.25 13.99 25.31
C GLY A 173 3.13 12.64 26.03
N SER A 174 2.38 11.66 25.50
CA SER A 174 2.28 10.32 26.13
C SER A 174 3.63 9.62 26.31
N LEU A 175 4.63 9.92 25.47
CA LEU A 175 6.02 9.46 25.63
C LEU A 175 6.66 9.96 26.95
N PHE A 176 6.39 11.19 27.38
CA PHE A 176 6.87 11.70 28.68
C PHE A 176 6.14 11.01 29.84
N ARG A 177 4.81 10.86 29.72
CA ARG A 177 3.98 10.17 30.73
C ARG A 177 4.43 8.71 30.93
N ALA A 178 4.86 8.02 29.88
CA ALA A 178 5.43 6.66 29.97
C ALA A 178 6.70 6.57 30.85
N PHE A 179 7.43 7.68 31.03
CA PHE A 179 8.58 7.77 31.95
C PHE A 179 8.26 8.38 33.32
N GLY A 180 6.97 8.63 33.62
CA GLY A 180 6.53 9.31 34.84
C GLY A 180 6.88 10.81 34.85
N ILE A 181 7.04 11.42 33.68
CA ILE A 181 7.36 12.84 33.52
C ILE A 181 6.11 13.57 33.02
N GLU A 182 5.69 14.62 33.72
CA GLU A 182 4.61 15.49 33.27
C GLU A 182 5.07 16.36 32.09
N PRO A 183 4.45 16.25 30.89
CA PRO A 183 4.82 17.06 29.73
C PRO A 183 4.25 18.48 29.80
N ASP A 184 5.05 19.46 29.37
CA ASP A 184 4.52 20.78 29.00
C ASP A 184 3.78 20.69 27.66
N THR A 185 2.46 20.48 27.72
CA THR A 185 1.57 20.43 26.55
C THR A 185 1.12 21.82 26.06
N SER A 186 1.60 22.91 26.68
CA SER A 186 1.21 24.28 26.28
C SER A 186 1.77 24.70 24.92
N GLN A 187 2.77 23.98 24.41
CA GLN A 187 3.30 24.15 23.06
C GLN A 187 2.22 23.77 22.02
N ASN A 188 1.98 24.68 21.07
CA ASN A 188 1.08 24.41 19.94
C ASN A 188 1.82 23.57 18.89
N VAL A 189 1.53 22.27 18.85
CA VAL A 189 2.17 21.29 17.95
C VAL A 189 1.09 20.34 17.43
N THR A 190 1.20 19.97 16.15
CA THR A 190 0.24 19.14 15.40
C THR A 190 0.96 18.02 14.64
N SER A 191 0.23 17.05 14.07
CA SER A 191 0.76 16.06 13.12
C SER A 191 1.54 16.70 11.95
N ASP A 192 0.99 17.75 11.33
CA ASP A 192 1.63 18.58 10.27
C ASP A 192 2.97 19.21 10.75
N SER A 193 3.11 19.44 12.07
CA SER A 193 4.34 19.93 12.69
C SER A 193 5.41 18.83 12.81
N VAL A 194 5.01 17.57 13.01
CA VAL A 194 5.93 16.41 13.05
C VAL A 194 6.68 16.31 11.72
N LEU A 195 5.96 16.27 10.60
CA LEU A 195 6.56 16.20 9.24
C LEU A 195 7.52 17.37 8.98
N THR A 196 7.14 18.58 9.42
CA THR A 196 7.97 19.80 9.33
C THR A 196 9.27 19.67 10.13
N LEU A 197 9.24 19.07 11.34
CA LEU A 197 10.43 18.87 12.18
C LEU A 197 11.30 17.73 11.66
N LEU A 198 10.70 16.60 11.24
CA LEU A 198 11.39 15.47 10.62
C LEU A 198 12.15 15.88 9.35
N SER A 199 11.62 16.79 8.54
CA SER A 199 12.27 17.31 7.32
C SER A 199 13.65 17.94 7.54
N ARG A 200 13.96 18.33 8.79
CA ARG A 200 15.22 18.99 9.17
C ARG A 200 16.24 18.01 9.76
N VAL A 201 15.86 16.77 10.07
CA VAL A 201 16.77 15.76 10.61
C VAL A 201 17.79 15.38 9.53
N ASN A 202 19.08 15.39 9.88
CA ASN A 202 20.15 15.02 8.98
C ASN A 202 20.23 13.48 8.86
N ARG A 203 19.40 12.93 7.98
CA ARG A 203 19.26 11.48 7.72
C ARG A 203 20.59 10.81 7.29
N HIS A 204 21.54 11.56 6.73
CA HIS A 204 22.88 11.05 6.41
C HIS A 204 23.70 10.74 7.68
N ALA A 205 23.63 11.63 8.68
CA ALA A 205 24.26 11.37 9.97
C ALA A 205 23.51 10.28 10.76
N LEU A 206 22.17 10.19 10.63
CA LEU A 206 21.40 9.09 11.22
C LEU A 206 21.79 7.73 10.64
N ALA A 207 21.97 7.62 9.31
CA ALA A 207 22.45 6.39 8.67
C ALA A 207 23.89 6.03 9.09
N ALA A 208 24.80 7.00 9.14
CA ALA A 208 26.15 6.77 9.67
C ALA A 208 26.15 6.31 11.14
N ALA A 209 25.24 6.84 11.96
CA ALA A 209 25.03 6.42 13.34
C ALA A 209 24.50 4.97 13.44
N GLY A 210 23.48 4.63 12.66
CA GLY A 210 22.91 3.29 12.59
C GLY A 210 23.93 2.24 12.15
N TYR A 211 24.72 2.54 11.11
CA TYR A 211 25.80 1.67 10.65
C TYR A 211 26.84 1.41 11.74
N ALA A 212 27.38 2.46 12.36
CA ALA A 212 28.36 2.32 13.45
C ALA A 212 27.81 1.57 14.67
N PHE A 213 26.52 1.75 14.97
CA PHE A 213 25.83 1.08 16.07
C PHE A 213 25.65 -0.42 15.81
N LEU A 214 24.91 -0.78 14.75
CA LEU A 214 24.57 -2.17 14.46
C LEU A 214 25.81 -3.01 14.10
N ARG A 215 26.77 -2.45 13.35
CA ARG A 215 28.05 -3.13 13.08
C ARG A 215 28.92 -3.31 14.32
N GLY A 216 28.76 -2.45 15.33
CA GLY A 216 29.40 -2.60 16.64
C GLY A 216 28.81 -3.76 17.43
N VAL A 217 27.48 -3.77 17.59
CA VAL A 217 26.74 -4.84 18.27
C VAL A 217 27.01 -6.19 17.58
N ALA A 218 26.81 -6.27 16.28
CA ALA A 218 26.99 -7.50 15.51
C ALA A 218 28.46 -7.97 15.40
N HIS A 219 29.46 -7.11 15.59
CA HIS A 219 30.85 -7.56 15.72
C HIS A 219 31.10 -8.18 17.10
N TYR A 220 30.37 -7.73 18.13
CA TYR A 220 30.51 -8.18 19.51
C TYR A 220 29.83 -9.54 19.75
N SER A 221 28.56 -9.69 19.34
CA SER A 221 27.73 -10.88 19.62
C SER A 221 28.29 -12.20 19.05
N LYS A 222 29.26 -12.15 18.12
CA LYS A 222 29.80 -13.37 17.47
C LYS A 222 30.56 -14.31 18.42
N LYS A 223 30.94 -13.85 19.62
CA LYS A 223 31.73 -14.61 20.59
C LYS A 223 31.48 -14.14 22.02
N ILE A 224 31.14 -15.08 22.90
CA ILE A 224 31.20 -14.90 24.35
C ILE A 224 32.56 -14.29 24.74
N PRO A 225 32.61 -13.08 25.32
CA PRO A 225 33.87 -12.41 25.66
C PRO A 225 34.55 -13.05 26.88
N GLU A 226 35.86 -13.30 26.83
CA GLU A 226 36.63 -13.78 27.98
C GLU A 226 36.85 -12.65 29.00
N PHE A 227 35.91 -12.51 29.96
CA PHE A 227 36.08 -11.60 31.09
C PHE A 227 37.13 -12.11 32.09
N PRO A 228 38.06 -11.25 32.57
CA PRO A 228 39.05 -11.67 33.55
C PRO A 228 38.37 -12.01 34.89
N PRO A 229 38.71 -13.15 35.53
CA PRO A 229 38.05 -13.57 36.76
C PRO A 229 38.22 -12.54 37.88
N PRO A 230 37.19 -12.30 38.72
CA PRO A 230 37.18 -11.24 39.72
C PRO A 230 38.42 -11.32 40.62
N ALA A 231 39.09 -10.18 40.79
CA ALA A 231 40.47 -10.10 41.24
C ALA A 231 40.72 -10.85 42.56
N GLN A 232 41.40 -12.01 42.47
CA GLN A 232 41.61 -12.87 43.63
C GLN A 232 42.31 -12.10 44.77
N PRO A 233 41.75 -12.11 46.00
CA PRO A 233 42.35 -11.40 47.12
C PRO A 233 43.75 -11.95 47.42
N GLN A 234 44.73 -11.04 47.51
CA GLN A 234 46.06 -11.41 48.02
C GLN A 234 45.89 -12.08 49.39
N LYS A 235 46.53 -13.25 49.58
CA LYS A 235 46.30 -14.17 50.71
C LYS A 235 46.80 -13.62 52.07
N SER A 236 46.17 -12.55 52.55
CA SER A 236 46.16 -12.16 53.95
C SER A 236 45.29 -13.16 54.74
N LYS A 237 45.70 -13.49 55.98
CA LYS A 237 45.09 -14.60 56.72
C LYS A 237 43.78 -14.21 57.42
N GLY A 238 42.69 -14.34 56.68
CA GLY A 238 41.38 -14.70 57.25
C GLY A 238 40.37 -13.58 57.44
N LYS A 239 39.60 -13.27 56.39
CA LYS A 239 38.17 -12.93 56.44
C LYS A 239 37.55 -12.93 55.04
N ALA A 240 36.24 -13.19 55.00
CA ALA A 240 35.32 -13.12 53.85
C ALA A 240 35.64 -14.04 52.64
N ALA A 241 34.58 -14.41 51.92
CA ALA A 241 34.69 -14.77 50.51
C ALA A 241 34.88 -13.48 49.68
N ALA A 242 35.16 -13.60 48.38
CA ALA A 242 35.11 -12.41 47.51
C ALA A 242 33.67 -11.88 47.46
N GLU A 243 33.52 -10.56 47.64
CA GLU A 243 32.26 -9.89 47.31
C GLU A 243 32.19 -9.80 45.78
N GLN A 244 31.15 -10.38 45.17
CA GLN A 244 30.82 -10.14 43.77
C GLN A 244 30.58 -8.63 43.55
N PRO A 245 30.89 -8.06 42.38
CA PRO A 245 30.67 -6.64 42.10
C PRO A 245 29.17 -6.31 42.14
N ALA A 246 28.72 -5.75 43.26
CA ALA A 246 27.30 -5.49 43.50
C ALA A 246 26.75 -4.38 42.58
N ALA A 247 26.00 -4.78 41.54
CA ALA A 247 25.28 -3.87 40.67
C ALA A 247 23.90 -3.51 41.24
N THR A 248 23.66 -2.21 41.49
CA THR A 248 22.31 -1.75 41.86
C THR A 248 21.35 -1.97 40.69
N GLY A 249 20.32 -2.78 40.92
CA GLY A 249 19.31 -3.12 39.91
C GLY A 249 19.43 -4.52 39.32
N VAL A 250 20.40 -5.34 39.74
CA VAL A 250 20.51 -6.76 39.35
C VAL A 250 20.39 -7.66 40.58
N GLU A 251 19.59 -8.72 40.46
CA GLU A 251 19.50 -9.81 41.44
C GLU A 251 20.06 -11.08 40.77
N GLY A 252 21.30 -11.49 41.09
CA GLY A 252 21.96 -12.61 40.40
C GLY A 252 23.49 -12.60 40.57
N GLU A 253 24.23 -13.29 39.68
CA GLU A 253 25.68 -13.13 39.54
C GLU A 253 26.00 -11.95 38.61
N VAL A 254 27.01 -11.17 38.99
CA VAL A 254 27.53 -10.06 38.19
C VAL A 254 29.01 -10.28 37.96
N VAL A 255 29.42 -10.41 36.70
CA VAL A 255 30.83 -10.52 36.30
C VAL A 255 31.49 -9.14 36.24
N PHE A 256 30.76 -8.12 35.78
CA PHE A 256 31.27 -6.75 35.65
C PHE A 256 30.18 -5.69 35.82
N TYR A 257 30.54 -4.52 36.35
CA TYR A 257 29.65 -3.35 36.45
C TYR A 257 30.46 -2.05 36.33
N GLN A 258 29.96 -1.09 35.53
CA GLN A 258 30.62 0.20 35.30
C GLN A 258 29.62 1.34 35.01
N ASP A 259 29.82 2.49 35.65
CA ASP A 259 29.23 3.76 35.21
C ASP A 259 30.03 4.36 34.05
N SER A 260 29.39 4.58 32.90
CA SER A 260 30.01 5.15 31.69
C SER A 260 29.30 6.43 31.20
N PRO A 261 29.90 7.22 30.29
CA PRO A 261 29.24 8.36 29.66
C PRO A 261 27.99 8.01 28.83
N LEU A 262 27.79 6.73 28.47
CA LEU A 262 26.61 6.21 27.79
C LEU A 262 25.49 5.82 28.78
N GLY A 263 25.86 5.62 30.05
CA GLY A 263 25.02 5.09 31.13
C GLY A 263 25.69 3.90 31.83
N ARG A 264 24.92 3.18 32.66
CA ARG A 264 25.40 1.97 33.34
C ARG A 264 25.59 0.82 32.37
N ILE A 265 26.69 0.11 32.53
CA ILE A 265 27.06 -1.12 31.82
C ILE A 265 27.14 -2.22 32.85
N VAL A 266 26.53 -3.37 32.57
CA VAL A 266 26.58 -4.55 33.43
C VAL A 266 26.82 -5.80 32.59
N VAL A 267 27.57 -6.75 33.15
CA VAL A 267 27.76 -8.09 32.60
C VAL A 267 27.27 -9.09 33.63
N GLY A 268 26.38 -9.97 33.19
CA GLY A 268 25.68 -10.94 34.02
C GLY A 268 26.49 -12.17 34.40
N GLY A 269 25.80 -13.28 34.60
CA GLY A 269 26.33 -14.53 35.14
C GLY A 269 26.41 -15.63 34.08
N THR A 270 26.46 -16.89 34.53
CA THR A 270 26.08 -18.07 33.72
C THR A 270 25.05 -18.88 34.52
N GLY A 271 24.05 -18.19 35.05
CA GLY A 271 22.98 -18.68 35.91
C GLY A 271 22.07 -17.52 36.31
N PRO A 272 20.79 -17.80 36.63
CA PRO A 272 19.68 -16.87 36.48
C PRO A 272 19.84 -15.56 37.26
N ASN A 273 19.87 -14.47 36.49
CA ASN A 273 19.82 -13.08 36.90
C ASN A 273 18.39 -12.51 36.78
N ARG A 274 18.27 -11.25 37.19
CA ARG A 274 17.03 -10.49 37.09
C ARG A 274 17.31 -8.98 37.07
N TYR A 275 16.99 -8.36 35.95
CA TYR A 275 17.22 -6.95 35.67
C TYR A 275 16.01 -6.09 36.08
N THR A 276 16.17 -5.38 37.20
CA THR A 276 15.12 -4.60 37.87
C THR A 276 15.22 -3.09 37.68
N GLU A 277 16.32 -2.61 37.09
CA GLU A 277 16.49 -1.21 36.67
C GLU A 277 16.96 -1.11 35.23
N GLU A 278 16.87 0.09 34.64
CA GLU A 278 17.30 0.33 33.25
C GLU A 278 18.82 0.50 33.14
N PHE A 279 19.44 -0.15 32.15
CA PHE A 279 20.88 -0.08 31.82
C PHE A 279 21.09 0.48 30.40
N ALA A 280 22.32 0.89 30.08
CA ALA A 280 22.72 1.31 28.73
C ALA A 280 23.33 0.16 27.93
N VAL A 281 24.01 -0.77 28.59
CA VAL A 281 24.41 -2.07 28.04
C VAL A 281 24.14 -3.13 29.12
N ILE A 282 23.43 -4.19 28.73
CA ILE A 282 23.44 -5.48 29.41
C ILE A 282 24.14 -6.47 28.48
N ILE A 283 25.02 -7.29 29.04
CA ILE A 283 25.52 -8.51 28.40
C ILE A 283 25.33 -9.62 29.43
N ASP A 284 24.33 -10.49 29.34
CA ASP A 284 24.39 -11.71 30.15
C ASP A 284 25.29 -12.75 29.47
N LEU A 285 25.70 -13.78 30.20
CA LEU A 285 26.43 -14.94 29.64
C LEU A 285 25.63 -16.24 29.85
N GLY A 286 24.39 -16.13 30.34
CA GLY A 286 23.29 -17.09 30.16
C GLY A 286 22.64 -17.63 31.44
N GLY A 287 21.49 -18.28 31.29
CA GLY A 287 20.65 -18.88 32.34
C GLY A 287 19.31 -18.16 32.48
N ASP A 288 18.23 -18.91 32.72
CA ASP A 288 16.82 -18.48 32.57
C ASP A 288 16.45 -17.16 33.32
N ASP A 289 16.46 -16.06 32.58
CA ASP A 289 16.64 -14.68 33.07
C ASP A 289 15.38 -13.82 33.04
N ARG A 290 15.46 -12.61 33.64
CA ARG A 290 14.25 -11.80 33.92
C ARG A 290 14.45 -10.30 33.76
N TYR A 291 14.13 -9.80 32.57
CA TYR A 291 14.18 -8.39 32.23
C TYR A 291 12.88 -7.65 32.58
N VAL A 292 12.80 -7.14 33.82
CA VAL A 292 11.58 -6.52 34.39
C VAL A 292 11.55 -4.99 34.26
N ALA A 293 12.70 -4.35 34.05
CA ALA A 293 12.83 -2.95 33.68
C ALA A 293 13.10 -2.80 32.17
N ARG A 294 12.92 -1.59 31.62
CA ARG A 294 13.14 -1.34 30.18
C ARG A 294 14.57 -1.66 29.75
N CYS A 295 14.68 -2.72 28.99
CA CYS A 295 15.86 -3.23 28.33
C CYS A 295 15.81 -2.90 26.82
N ALA A 296 16.97 -2.74 26.19
CA ALA A 296 17.10 -2.30 24.80
C ALA A 296 16.20 -1.08 24.44
N SER A 297 16.19 -0.03 25.28
CA SER A 297 15.30 1.13 25.13
C SER A 297 16.09 2.45 25.12
N ALA A 298 16.08 3.15 24.00
CA ALA A 298 16.75 4.44 23.79
C ALA A 298 15.74 5.54 23.42
N VAL A 299 15.67 6.60 24.23
CA VAL A 299 14.71 7.70 24.09
C VAL A 299 15.43 9.05 24.17
N GLY A 300 16.04 9.42 23.05
CA GLY A 300 16.93 10.57 22.93
C GLY A 300 16.24 11.89 23.25
N GLY A 301 16.63 12.50 24.36
CA GLY A 301 16.08 13.77 24.85
C GLY A 301 15.10 13.63 26.04
N ILE A 302 14.67 12.41 26.37
CA ILE A 302 13.93 12.11 27.61
C ILE A 302 14.78 11.25 28.57
N ARG A 303 15.51 10.26 28.02
CA ARG A 303 16.44 9.36 28.71
C ARG A 303 17.74 9.20 27.88
N ARG A 304 18.45 8.08 28.07
CA ARG A 304 19.64 7.69 27.27
C ARG A 304 19.30 7.59 25.78
N SER A 305 20.28 7.83 24.92
CA SER A 305 20.10 7.84 23.45
C SER A 305 20.63 6.59 22.75
N THR A 306 21.28 5.71 23.50
CA THR A 306 21.81 4.39 23.07
C THR A 306 21.40 3.36 24.12
N SER A 307 21.02 2.15 23.70
CA SER A 307 20.75 1.03 24.62
C SER A 307 21.01 -0.31 23.93
N VAL A 308 21.73 -1.23 24.57
CA VAL A 308 22.01 -2.57 24.05
C VAL A 308 21.65 -3.63 25.10
N VAL A 309 21.12 -4.76 24.63
CA VAL A 309 21.13 -6.07 25.31
C VAL A 309 21.82 -7.05 24.37
N ILE A 310 22.66 -7.92 24.91
CA ILE A 310 23.15 -9.13 24.25
C ILE A 310 23.03 -10.25 25.29
N ASP A 311 22.24 -11.28 25.01
CA ASP A 311 22.35 -12.53 25.76
C ASP A 311 23.18 -13.57 24.99
N TYR A 312 23.41 -14.71 25.61
CA TYR A 312 24.14 -15.83 25.01
C TYR A 312 23.44 -17.19 25.18
N SER A 313 22.53 -17.38 26.16
CA SER A 313 21.62 -18.54 26.23
C SER A 313 20.75 -18.57 27.50
N GLY A 314 19.43 -18.70 27.43
CA GLY A 314 18.54 -18.91 28.58
C GLY A 314 17.05 -18.86 28.20
N ASP A 315 16.15 -19.58 28.90
CA ASP A 315 14.70 -19.51 28.63
C ASP A 315 14.12 -18.22 29.26
N ASP A 316 14.11 -17.12 28.51
CA ASP A 316 14.19 -15.77 29.08
C ASP A 316 12.88 -14.97 29.09
N PHE A 317 12.72 -14.17 30.16
CA PHE A 317 11.48 -13.42 30.41
C PHE A 317 11.63 -11.91 30.17
N TYR A 318 11.66 -11.55 28.90
CA TYR A 318 11.71 -10.20 28.34
C TYR A 318 10.41 -9.37 28.52
N ALA A 319 9.93 -9.24 29.77
CA ALA A 319 8.58 -8.74 30.09
C ALA A 319 8.48 -7.46 30.98
N PRO A 320 9.05 -6.30 30.57
CA PRO A 320 8.95 -5.07 31.34
C PRO A 320 7.59 -4.38 31.24
N ALA A 321 7.17 -3.73 32.34
CA ALA A 321 5.84 -3.15 32.45
C ALA A 321 5.69 -1.83 31.66
N GLY A 322 5.07 -1.91 30.47
CA GLY A 322 4.56 -0.77 29.73
C GLY A 322 5.25 -0.51 28.39
N TRP A 323 5.19 0.73 27.91
CA TRP A 323 5.68 1.13 26.59
C TRP A 323 7.21 1.27 26.56
N LEU A 324 7.78 1.21 25.36
CA LEU A 324 9.19 1.52 25.04
C LEU A 324 10.18 0.50 25.63
N SER A 325 10.27 -0.71 25.04
CA SER A 325 11.25 -1.75 25.38
C SER A 325 11.45 -2.74 24.22
N GLN A 326 12.48 -3.58 24.29
CA GLN A 326 12.86 -4.57 23.26
C GLN A 326 13.16 -3.89 21.92
N ALA A 327 14.36 -3.31 21.83
CA ALA A 327 14.85 -2.51 20.72
C ALA A 327 13.97 -1.29 20.38
N SER A 328 13.57 -0.49 21.38
CA SER A 328 12.80 0.75 21.15
C SER A 328 13.72 1.94 20.88
N ALA A 329 13.66 2.53 19.68
CA ALA A 329 14.60 3.54 19.17
C ALA A 329 13.93 4.89 18.85
N VAL A 330 13.73 5.70 19.88
CA VAL A 330 13.12 7.03 19.85
C VAL A 330 14.20 8.11 19.72
N LEU A 331 14.35 8.71 18.54
CA LEU A 331 15.44 9.67 18.23
C LEU A 331 16.84 9.13 18.64
N GLY A 332 16.98 7.80 18.63
CA GLY A 332 17.92 7.01 19.41
C GLY A 332 18.39 5.77 18.66
N LEU A 333 19.18 4.94 19.32
CA LEU A 333 19.76 3.72 18.78
C LEU A 333 19.55 2.58 19.78
N ALA A 334 18.87 1.51 19.39
CA ALA A 334 18.53 0.41 20.30
C ALA A 334 18.75 -0.96 19.66
N ALA A 335 19.35 -1.88 20.40
CA ALA A 335 19.53 -3.26 19.97
C ALA A 335 19.19 -4.22 21.12
N LEU A 336 18.51 -5.31 20.77
CA LEU A 336 18.49 -6.56 21.52
C LEU A 336 19.06 -7.62 20.57
N VAL A 337 19.91 -8.49 21.09
CA VAL A 337 20.37 -9.71 20.42
C VAL A 337 20.28 -10.82 21.45
N ASP A 338 19.34 -11.75 21.28
CA ASP A 338 19.47 -13.06 21.90
C ASP A 338 20.19 -14.03 20.95
N LEU A 339 20.57 -15.18 21.49
CA LEU A 339 21.35 -16.20 20.81
C LEU A 339 20.89 -17.65 21.06
N ALA A 340 20.09 -17.95 22.09
CA ALA A 340 19.40 -19.26 22.25
C ALA A 340 18.52 -19.39 23.53
N GLY A 341 17.21 -19.66 23.39
CA GLY A 341 16.31 -19.92 24.51
C GLY A 341 14.84 -20.09 24.08
N ASP A 342 13.98 -20.74 24.87
CA ASP A 342 12.53 -20.73 24.59
C ASP A 342 11.88 -19.48 25.23
N ASP A 343 11.74 -18.39 24.47
CA ASP A 343 11.70 -17.03 25.02
C ASP A 343 10.31 -16.37 25.12
N THR A 344 10.22 -15.30 25.94
CA THR A 344 8.97 -14.50 26.05
C THR A 344 9.21 -12.99 26.05
N TYR A 345 9.21 -12.42 24.86
CA TYR A 345 9.16 -11.00 24.60
C TYR A 345 7.78 -10.39 24.87
N ARG A 346 7.63 -9.57 25.91
CA ARG A 346 6.35 -8.93 26.25
C ARG A 346 6.44 -7.44 26.58
N ALA A 347 5.73 -6.60 25.82
CA ALA A 347 5.76 -5.15 26.01
C ALA A 347 4.41 -4.45 25.70
N GLY A 348 4.35 -3.15 25.99
CA GLY A 348 3.31 -2.24 25.49
C GLY A 348 3.65 -1.67 24.11
N ALA A 349 3.16 -0.46 23.81
CA ALA A 349 3.42 0.17 22.51
C ALA A 349 4.88 0.65 22.33
N PHE A 350 5.28 0.86 21.07
CA PHE A 350 6.64 1.26 20.67
C PHE A 350 7.71 0.26 21.15
N SER A 351 7.56 -1.02 20.79
CA SER A 351 8.38 -2.14 21.30
C SER A 351 8.63 -3.22 20.24
N GLN A 352 9.50 -4.20 20.52
CA GLN A 352 9.86 -5.29 19.58
C GLN A 352 10.35 -4.72 18.23
N SER A 353 11.47 -4.00 18.30
CA SER A 353 12.08 -3.20 17.22
C SER A 353 11.16 -2.11 16.64
N ALA A 354 10.85 -1.10 17.45
CA ALA A 354 10.05 0.05 17.01
C ALA A 354 10.87 1.34 17.03
N SER A 355 10.95 2.04 15.90
CA SER A 355 11.77 3.25 15.71
C SER A 355 10.97 4.44 15.20
N PHE A 356 11.35 5.64 15.65
CA PHE A 356 11.05 6.86 14.91
C PHE A 356 12.21 7.84 14.96
N CYS A 357 12.66 8.27 13.77
CA CYS A 357 13.94 8.95 13.55
C CYS A 357 15.13 8.32 14.32
N GLY A 358 15.08 7.03 14.56
CA GLY A 358 16.11 6.22 15.20
C GLY A 358 16.47 5.02 14.34
N VAL A 359 17.27 4.12 14.92
CA VAL A 359 17.56 2.81 14.34
C VAL A 359 17.39 1.74 15.42
N SER A 360 16.53 0.75 15.16
CA SER A 360 16.28 -0.39 16.04
C SER A 360 16.63 -1.72 15.38
N MET A 361 17.09 -2.67 16.19
CA MET A 361 17.25 -4.08 15.82
C MET A 361 16.85 -4.97 16.99
N LEU A 362 15.84 -5.81 16.82
CA LEU A 362 15.67 -7.02 17.63
C LEU A 362 16.20 -8.16 16.77
N TRP A 363 16.96 -9.04 17.40
CA TRP A 363 17.55 -10.21 16.76
C TRP A 363 17.38 -11.39 17.71
N ASP A 364 16.70 -12.43 17.29
CA ASP A 364 16.82 -13.75 17.90
C ASP A 364 17.62 -14.69 17.00
N ASN A 365 18.02 -15.85 17.52
CA ASN A 365 18.81 -16.83 16.81
C ASN A 365 18.26 -18.26 16.94
N SER A 366 17.54 -18.62 18.02
CA SER A 366 16.88 -19.93 18.14
C SER A 366 16.00 -20.09 19.41
N GLY A 367 14.69 -20.34 19.25
CA GLY A 367 13.72 -20.55 20.35
C GLY A 367 12.28 -20.90 19.91
N ASP A 368 11.48 -21.61 20.72
CA ASP A 368 10.02 -21.74 20.51
C ASP A 368 9.29 -20.50 21.13
N ASP A 369 9.23 -19.37 20.42
CA ASP A 369 9.15 -18.02 20.99
C ASP A 369 7.77 -17.34 21.09
N LEU A 370 7.64 -16.43 22.07
CA LEU A 370 6.43 -15.64 22.31
C LEU A 370 6.64 -14.12 22.23
N TYR A 371 6.31 -13.54 21.08
CA TYR A 371 6.26 -12.09 20.83
C TYR A 371 4.87 -11.49 21.10
N THR A 372 4.63 -10.92 22.28
CA THR A 372 3.35 -10.23 22.60
C THR A 372 3.50 -8.72 22.81
N ALA A 373 2.90 -7.89 21.96
CA ALA A 373 2.91 -6.43 22.09
C ALA A 373 1.63 -5.73 21.57
N SER A 374 1.48 -4.44 21.85
CA SER A 374 0.22 -3.73 21.55
C SER A 374 0.21 -2.95 20.23
N TRP A 375 1.10 -1.97 20.03
CA TRP A 375 0.93 -0.99 18.95
C TRP A 375 2.24 -0.36 18.54
N PHE A 376 2.45 -0.18 17.24
CA PHE A 376 3.73 0.30 16.69
C PHE A 376 4.88 -0.62 17.13
N THR A 377 4.89 -1.85 16.60
CA THR A 377 5.64 -2.98 17.18
C THR A 377 6.01 -4.08 16.18
N GLN A 378 6.73 -5.13 16.58
CA GLN A 378 7.11 -6.28 15.73
C GLN A 378 7.69 -5.81 14.38
N SER A 379 8.75 -5.01 14.48
CA SER A 379 9.30 -4.15 13.42
C SER A 379 8.36 -3.02 12.96
N ALA A 380 8.63 -1.78 13.39
CA ALA A 380 7.85 -0.60 12.99
C ALA A 380 8.71 0.67 12.85
N ALA A 381 8.58 1.46 11.77
CA ALA A 381 9.48 2.59 11.48
C ALA A 381 8.83 3.85 10.85
N VAL A 382 9.20 5.04 11.35
CA VAL A 382 8.92 6.35 10.71
C VAL A 382 10.16 7.25 10.70
N CYS A 383 10.60 7.69 9.51
CA CYS A 383 11.87 8.40 9.27
C CYS A 383 13.11 7.71 9.91
N GLY A 384 13.04 6.40 10.13
CA GLY A 384 14.05 5.57 10.79
C GLY A 384 14.12 4.18 10.16
N ILE A 385 14.91 3.29 10.77
CA ILE A 385 15.07 1.90 10.33
C ILE A 385 14.71 0.98 11.49
N ALA A 386 13.82 0.03 11.26
CA ALA A 386 13.52 -1.09 12.16
C ALA A 386 13.87 -2.42 11.48
N ILE A 387 14.52 -3.29 12.24
CA ILE A 387 14.82 -4.67 11.86
C ILE A 387 14.33 -5.56 13.00
N LEU A 388 13.47 -6.52 12.71
CA LEU A 388 13.29 -7.73 13.51
C LEU A 388 13.76 -8.88 12.62
N THR A 389 14.64 -9.72 13.14
CA THR A 389 15.01 -10.99 12.50
C THR A 389 14.89 -12.07 13.56
N ASP A 390 14.03 -13.04 13.32
CA ASP A 390 14.17 -14.37 13.92
C ASP A 390 14.94 -15.29 12.95
N VAL A 391 15.38 -16.45 13.43
CA VAL A 391 16.29 -17.33 12.70
C VAL A 391 15.87 -18.81 12.74
N GLN A 392 15.35 -19.32 13.87
CA GLN A 392 14.96 -20.72 14.05
C GLN A 392 13.96 -20.86 15.20
N GLY A 393 12.72 -21.25 14.96
CA GLY A 393 11.77 -21.31 16.06
C GLY A 393 10.44 -22.01 15.81
N ARG A 394 9.44 -21.59 16.57
CA ARG A 394 8.04 -21.91 16.30
C ARG A 394 7.05 -20.92 16.93
N ASP A 395 6.87 -19.78 16.29
CA ASP A 395 6.77 -18.52 17.00
C ASP A 395 5.39 -17.88 16.95
N LEU A 396 5.08 -17.08 17.98
CA LEU A 396 3.79 -16.38 18.10
C LEU A 396 3.98 -14.86 18.16
N TYR A 397 3.78 -14.22 17.01
CA TYR A 397 3.66 -12.78 16.86
C TYR A 397 2.21 -12.33 17.12
N ASP A 398 1.91 -11.92 18.35
CA ASP A 398 0.62 -11.32 18.74
C ASP A 398 0.77 -9.79 18.89
N GLY A 399 0.27 -9.03 17.90
CA GLY A 399 0.44 -7.58 17.79
C GLY A 399 -0.85 -6.84 17.45
N ALA A 400 -1.30 -5.89 18.27
CA ALA A 400 -2.64 -5.31 18.09
C ALA A 400 -2.79 -4.25 16.96
N GLY A 401 -1.68 -3.78 16.37
CA GLY A 401 -1.67 -3.03 15.12
C GLY A 401 -0.45 -2.13 14.88
N TYR A 402 -0.29 -1.65 13.64
CA TYR A 402 0.93 -0.93 13.19
C TYR A 402 2.21 -1.75 13.43
N GLY A 403 2.20 -3.04 13.09
CA GLY A 403 3.36 -3.91 13.31
C GLY A 403 3.53 -5.05 12.32
N GLN A 404 4.32 -6.06 12.67
CA GLN A 404 4.68 -7.19 11.78
C GLN A 404 5.19 -6.63 10.44
N ALA A 405 6.28 -5.85 10.53
CA ALA A 405 6.75 -4.90 9.53
C ALA A 405 5.72 -3.82 9.17
N PHE A 406 5.76 -2.70 9.92
CA PHE A 406 5.06 -1.46 9.62
C PHE A 406 6.00 -0.34 9.19
N ALA A 407 5.70 0.38 8.10
CA ALA A 407 6.48 1.57 7.71
C ALA A 407 5.64 2.81 7.38
N SER A 408 6.19 3.98 7.67
CA SER A 408 5.64 5.26 7.21
C SER A 408 6.70 6.15 6.54
N THR A 409 6.46 7.46 6.44
CA THR A 409 7.31 8.40 5.69
C THR A 409 8.80 8.24 5.96
N PHE A 410 9.59 8.02 4.91
CA PHE A 410 11.03 7.71 4.98
C PHE A 410 11.42 6.60 5.98
N GLY A 411 10.50 5.69 6.31
CA GLY A 411 10.75 4.51 7.12
C GLY A 411 11.18 3.32 6.26
N TYR A 412 12.01 2.46 6.84
CA TYR A 412 12.19 1.07 6.41
C TYR A 412 11.94 0.18 7.62
N ALA A 413 11.04 -0.79 7.49
CA ALA A 413 10.80 -1.82 8.49
C ALA A 413 10.84 -3.19 7.82
N VAL A 414 11.59 -4.11 8.42
CA VAL A 414 11.62 -5.52 8.03
C VAL A 414 11.36 -6.41 9.22
N LEU A 415 10.51 -7.42 9.05
CA LEU A 415 10.42 -8.62 9.86
C LEU A 415 10.88 -9.76 8.95
N ASN A 416 12.00 -10.39 9.29
CA ASN A 416 12.44 -11.64 8.70
C ASN A 416 12.14 -12.76 9.68
N ASP A 417 11.60 -13.88 9.20
CA ASP A 417 11.55 -15.15 9.93
C ASP A 417 12.04 -16.27 8.99
N LEU A 418 12.73 -17.29 9.51
CA LEU A 418 13.67 -18.09 8.69
C LEU A 418 13.38 -19.59 8.65
N GLU A 419 12.98 -20.19 9.78
CA GLU A 419 12.73 -21.64 9.93
C GLU A 419 11.71 -21.85 11.07
N GLY A 420 10.42 -22.05 10.79
CA GLY A 420 9.40 -22.23 11.84
C GLY A 420 8.12 -22.96 11.42
N ASN A 421 7.00 -22.76 12.13
CA ASN A 421 5.62 -23.18 11.82
C ASN A 421 4.62 -22.25 12.57
N ASP A 422 4.47 -21.00 12.11
CA ASP A 422 4.37 -19.80 12.93
C ASP A 422 3.03 -19.09 12.85
N ILE A 423 2.84 -18.10 13.72
CA ILE A 423 1.54 -17.50 13.96
C ILE A 423 1.63 -15.97 14.02
N TYR A 424 1.30 -15.33 12.91
CA TYR A 424 1.23 -13.88 12.77
C TYR A 424 -0.20 -13.39 13.00
N ARG A 425 -0.51 -12.88 14.19
CA ARG A 425 -1.82 -12.29 14.52
C ARG A 425 -1.76 -10.77 14.59
N SER A 426 -2.66 -10.08 13.90
CA SER A 426 -2.81 -8.64 14.08
C SER A 426 -4.23 -8.08 14.03
N GLY A 427 -4.67 -7.44 15.12
CA GLY A 427 -5.95 -6.74 15.20
C GLY A 427 -6.48 -6.58 16.64
N GLY A 428 -7.80 -6.68 16.82
CA GLY A 428 -8.46 -6.77 18.13
C GLY A 428 -8.49 -5.50 19.01
N LEU A 429 -7.67 -4.46 18.74
CA LEU A 429 -7.63 -3.24 19.56
C LEU A 429 -8.50 -2.09 19.01
N VAL A 430 -8.30 -1.69 17.75
CA VAL A 430 -8.96 -0.50 17.17
C VAL A 430 -9.94 -0.92 16.08
N LYS A 431 -11.25 -0.72 16.30
CA LYS A 431 -12.28 -1.00 15.29
C LYS A 431 -12.11 -0.14 14.03
N HIS A 432 -12.54 -0.66 12.88
CA HIS A 432 -12.59 0.06 11.61
C HIS A 432 -13.93 0.81 11.42
N GLU A 433 -14.42 1.46 12.47
CA GLU A 433 -15.61 2.32 12.40
C GLU A 433 -15.36 3.57 11.51
N PRO A 434 -16.41 4.16 10.90
CA PRO A 434 -17.77 3.63 10.72
C PRO A 434 -17.87 2.65 9.52
N LEU A 435 -16.73 2.32 8.90
CA LEU A 435 -16.62 1.60 7.62
C LEU A 435 -16.98 0.12 7.76
N ARG A 436 -16.43 -0.51 8.79
CA ARG A 436 -16.59 -1.91 9.19
C ARG A 436 -16.63 -1.96 10.72
N PRO A 437 -17.80 -1.73 11.33
CA PRO A 437 -17.88 -1.55 12.78
C PRO A 437 -17.59 -2.82 13.56
N GLU A 438 -17.73 -4.02 12.98
CA GLU A 438 -17.44 -5.29 13.69
C GLU A 438 -16.06 -5.87 13.37
N ASP A 439 -15.25 -5.16 12.58
CA ASP A 439 -13.92 -5.60 12.13
C ASP A 439 -12.84 -4.60 12.60
N TYR A 440 -11.58 -5.04 12.72
CA TYR A 440 -10.49 -4.26 13.31
C TYR A 440 -9.45 -3.74 12.28
N ARG A 441 -8.81 -2.61 12.60
CA ARG A 441 -7.67 -2.05 11.87
C ARG A 441 -6.39 -2.76 12.33
N SER A 442 -5.83 -3.63 11.49
CA SER A 442 -4.54 -4.29 11.72
C SER A 442 -3.40 -3.33 11.37
N LEU A 443 -3.35 -2.85 10.12
CA LEU A 443 -2.30 -1.96 9.61
C LEU A 443 -0.89 -2.59 9.80
N SER A 444 -0.78 -3.88 9.48
CA SER A 444 0.35 -4.75 9.84
C SER A 444 0.69 -5.78 8.74
N GLN A 445 1.64 -6.68 8.95
CA GLN A 445 2.00 -7.78 8.03
C GLN A 445 2.45 -7.22 6.67
N GLY A 446 3.55 -6.47 6.68
CA GLY A 446 4.04 -5.76 5.51
C GLY A 446 3.15 -4.60 5.08
N PHE A 447 2.66 -3.79 6.04
CA PHE A 447 1.83 -2.60 5.73
C PHE A 447 2.65 -1.31 5.75
N ALA A 448 2.53 -0.50 4.69
CA ALA A 448 3.21 0.79 4.62
C ALA A 448 2.26 1.95 4.28
N THR A 449 2.39 3.09 4.98
CA THR A 449 1.59 4.31 4.68
C THR A 449 2.34 5.64 4.73
N GLY A 450 2.19 6.48 3.71
CA GLY A 450 2.67 7.87 3.77
C GLY A 450 1.75 8.81 4.57
N ALA A 451 2.30 9.93 5.06
CA ALA A 451 1.56 10.97 5.77
C ALA A 451 0.81 11.90 4.80
N ARG A 452 -0.52 11.89 4.83
CA ARG A 452 -1.33 12.69 3.91
C ARG A 452 -1.35 14.18 4.28
N PRO A 453 -1.45 15.09 3.30
CA PRO A 453 -1.33 14.90 1.86
C PRO A 453 0.07 15.25 1.31
N ARG A 454 1.12 15.21 2.16
CA ARG A 454 2.43 15.88 1.90
C ARG A 454 3.68 15.03 2.14
N GLY A 455 3.53 13.81 2.63
CA GLY A 455 4.62 12.87 2.86
C GLY A 455 4.39 11.56 2.12
N GLY A 456 5.21 11.27 1.12
CA GLY A 456 5.41 9.89 0.67
C GLY A 456 5.81 8.95 1.82
N GLY A 457 5.46 7.67 1.71
CA GLY A 457 5.67 6.63 2.72
C GLY A 457 7.08 6.03 2.72
N GLY A 458 7.14 4.72 3.01
CA GLY A 458 8.36 3.94 3.16
C GLY A 458 8.21 2.53 2.61
N TYR A 459 9.09 1.64 3.06
CA TYR A 459 9.12 0.21 2.71
C TYR A 459 8.79 -0.62 3.95
N ALA A 460 7.77 -1.46 3.88
CA ALA A 460 7.44 -2.46 4.90
C ALA A 460 7.53 -3.85 4.27
N ILE A 461 8.40 -4.71 4.80
CA ILE A 461 8.66 -6.06 4.30
C ILE A 461 8.45 -7.05 5.44
N LEU A 462 7.45 -7.92 5.35
CA LEU A 462 7.48 -9.21 6.05
C LEU A 462 8.06 -10.22 5.05
N HIS A 463 9.08 -10.96 5.45
CA HIS A 463 9.69 -12.03 4.65
C HIS A 463 9.85 -13.28 5.52
N ASP A 464 9.01 -14.28 5.28
CA ASP A 464 9.16 -15.63 5.84
C ASP A 464 9.91 -16.52 4.83
N PHE A 465 10.80 -17.38 5.31
CA PHE A 465 11.61 -18.24 4.44
C PHE A 465 11.22 -19.72 4.47
N SER A 466 10.57 -20.23 5.52
CA SER A 466 9.99 -21.58 5.52
C SER A 466 9.19 -21.96 6.76
N GLY A 467 7.94 -22.42 6.59
CA GLY A 467 7.14 -22.98 7.68
C GLY A 467 5.89 -23.79 7.27
N ASN A 468 4.78 -23.61 8.01
CA ASN A 468 3.39 -23.95 7.67
C ASN A 468 2.43 -23.01 8.47
N ASP A 469 2.18 -21.82 7.95
CA ASP A 469 2.09 -20.61 8.78
C ASP A 469 0.72 -19.92 8.74
N PHE A 470 0.39 -19.23 9.83
CA PHE A 470 -0.95 -18.68 10.06
C PHE A 470 -0.95 -17.16 10.17
N TYR A 471 -1.07 -16.51 9.01
CA TYR A 471 -1.26 -15.07 8.87
C TYR A 471 -2.73 -14.67 9.11
N ASP A 472 -3.04 -14.13 10.28
CA ASP A 472 -4.39 -13.67 10.67
C ASP A 472 -4.43 -12.17 10.89
N ALA A 473 -5.04 -11.46 9.94
CA ALA A 473 -5.27 -10.03 9.99
C ALA A 473 -6.70 -9.68 9.54
N GLU A 474 -7.13 -8.45 9.82
CA GLU A 474 -8.46 -7.99 9.44
C GLU A 474 -8.40 -6.94 8.33
N ILE A 475 -8.21 -5.67 8.68
CA ILE A 475 -8.20 -4.58 7.71
C ILE A 475 -6.80 -3.99 7.59
N TYR A 476 -6.31 -3.87 6.35
CA TYR A 476 -4.97 -3.40 6.00
C TYR A 476 -3.85 -4.33 6.53
N GLY A 477 -3.68 -5.50 5.90
CA GLY A 477 -2.51 -6.34 6.15
C GLY A 477 -2.24 -7.37 5.05
N GLN A 478 -1.12 -8.09 5.16
CA GLN A 478 -0.62 -9.03 4.16
C GLN A 478 -0.20 -8.31 2.87
N GLY A 479 0.89 -7.55 2.95
CA GLY A 479 1.56 -6.95 1.79
C GLY A 479 0.82 -5.76 1.16
N VAL A 480 0.59 -4.70 1.93
CA VAL A 480 -0.37 -3.64 1.57
C VAL A 480 0.24 -2.24 1.60
N GLY A 481 0.14 -1.53 0.48
CA GLY A 481 0.55 -0.13 0.37
C GLY A 481 -0.63 0.84 0.38
N TYR A 482 -0.50 1.92 1.16
CA TYR A 482 -1.46 3.03 1.25
C TYR A 482 -0.76 4.40 1.11
N TRP A 483 -1.09 5.22 0.10
CA TRP A 483 -0.45 6.54 -0.12
C TRP A 483 1.09 6.56 -0.27
N TYR A 484 1.57 6.48 -1.51
CA TYR A 484 2.98 6.62 -1.90
C TYR A 484 3.94 5.77 -1.06
N SER A 485 3.60 4.50 -0.87
CA SER A 485 4.35 3.53 -0.08
C SER A 485 4.47 2.21 -0.84
N ILE A 486 5.32 1.31 -0.33
CA ILE A 486 5.30 -0.11 -0.71
C ILE A 486 5.25 -0.99 0.53
N GLY A 487 4.22 -1.84 0.59
CA GLY A 487 4.09 -2.91 1.56
C GLY A 487 4.19 -4.25 0.86
N ALA A 488 4.99 -5.16 1.40
CA ALA A 488 5.18 -6.51 0.88
C ALA A 488 5.10 -7.56 1.99
N LEU A 489 4.40 -8.65 1.70
CA LEU A 489 4.57 -9.95 2.35
C LEU A 489 5.21 -10.86 1.30
N LEU A 490 6.32 -11.47 1.66
CA LEU A 490 7.02 -12.48 0.88
C LEU A 490 7.04 -13.75 1.73
N ASP A 491 6.60 -14.87 1.16
CA ASP A 491 6.83 -16.21 1.68
C ASP A 491 7.67 -16.97 0.66
N ASP A 492 8.60 -17.81 1.13
CA ASP A 492 9.44 -18.65 0.27
C ASP A 492 9.10 -20.15 0.33
N ALA A 493 8.32 -20.68 1.30
CA ALA A 493 7.72 -22.04 1.28
C ALA A 493 6.91 -22.44 2.56
N GLY A 494 5.68 -22.96 2.40
CA GLY A 494 4.95 -23.62 3.49
C GLY A 494 3.76 -24.51 3.07
N ASN A 495 2.61 -24.38 3.75
CA ASN A 495 1.26 -24.90 3.43
C ASN A 495 0.17 -24.03 4.11
N ASP A 496 0.10 -22.78 3.70
CA ASP A 496 -0.12 -21.64 4.58
C ASP A 496 -1.57 -21.16 4.58
N SER A 497 -1.89 -20.23 5.47
CA SER A 497 -3.29 -19.87 5.73
C SER A 497 -3.49 -18.39 6.05
N TYR A 498 -3.52 -17.63 4.95
CA TYR A 498 -3.79 -16.19 4.89
C TYR A 498 -5.26 -15.85 5.18
N SER A 499 -5.56 -15.56 6.44
CA SER A 499 -6.84 -15.03 6.92
C SER A 499 -6.86 -13.50 6.88
N ALA A 500 -7.81 -12.93 6.12
CA ALA A 500 -7.97 -11.51 5.88
C ALA A 500 -9.44 -11.05 5.87
N THR A 501 -9.69 -9.76 6.11
CA THR A 501 -11.04 -9.18 6.06
C THR A 501 -11.28 -8.24 4.89
N GLN A 502 -10.47 -7.20 4.72
CA GLN A 502 -10.57 -6.28 3.57
C GLN A 502 -9.28 -5.46 3.40
N TYR A 503 -8.99 -5.02 2.18
CA TYR A 503 -7.82 -4.20 1.87
C TYR A 503 -6.52 -4.93 2.23
N ALA A 504 -6.40 -6.18 1.73
CA ALA A 504 -5.40 -7.16 2.17
C ALA A 504 -4.76 -7.93 1.00
N GLN A 505 -3.79 -8.81 1.29
CA GLN A 505 -3.24 -9.81 0.34
C GLN A 505 -2.76 -9.16 -0.97
N GLY A 506 -1.66 -8.42 -0.91
CA GLY A 506 -1.06 -7.75 -2.07
C GLY A 506 -1.81 -6.51 -2.54
N SER A 507 -2.71 -5.95 -1.72
CA SER A 507 -3.57 -4.85 -2.14
C SER A 507 -2.85 -3.51 -2.21
N GLY A 508 -2.84 -2.88 -3.40
CA GLY A 508 -2.40 -1.50 -3.57
C GLY A 508 -3.56 -0.51 -3.40
N ILE A 509 -3.37 0.56 -2.62
CA ILE A 509 -4.46 1.46 -2.27
C ILE A 509 -4.03 2.94 -2.31
N HIS A 510 -4.75 3.76 -3.09
CA HIS A 510 -4.54 5.21 -3.20
C HIS A 510 -3.09 5.61 -3.47
N LEU A 511 -2.63 5.47 -4.73
CA LEU A 511 -1.28 5.87 -5.16
C LEU A 511 -0.14 5.13 -4.43
N ALA A 512 -0.32 3.85 -4.09
CA ALA A 512 0.71 3.03 -3.43
C ALA A 512 0.83 1.63 -4.06
N CYS A 513 1.73 0.81 -3.51
CA CYS A 513 2.10 -0.51 -4.02
C CYS A 513 1.85 -1.59 -2.96
N GLY A 514 1.00 -2.57 -3.26
CA GLY A 514 0.89 -3.81 -2.50
C GLY A 514 1.50 -4.97 -3.27
N VAL A 515 2.19 -5.87 -2.56
CA VAL A 515 2.74 -7.13 -3.08
C VAL A 515 2.51 -8.22 -2.04
N LEU A 516 1.82 -9.28 -2.41
CA LEU A 516 1.97 -10.57 -1.77
C LEU A 516 2.68 -11.48 -2.78
N GLN A 517 3.68 -12.21 -2.31
CA GLN A 517 4.27 -13.31 -3.04
C GLN A 517 4.37 -14.52 -2.13
N ASP A 518 3.96 -15.66 -2.64
CA ASP A 518 4.33 -16.98 -2.15
C ASP A 518 5.18 -17.70 -3.21
N ASN A 519 5.85 -18.78 -2.80
CA ASN A 519 6.68 -19.60 -3.66
C ASN A 519 6.28 -21.09 -3.66
N SER A 520 5.70 -21.66 -2.59
CA SER A 520 5.21 -23.05 -2.61
C SER A 520 4.48 -23.53 -1.36
N GLY A 521 3.25 -24.05 -1.50
CA GLY A 521 2.50 -24.79 -0.47
C GLY A 521 1.07 -25.17 -0.91
N ASP A 522 0.33 -26.04 -0.19
CA ASP A 522 -1.11 -26.28 -0.47
C ASP A 522 -1.98 -25.20 0.24
N ASP A 523 -2.05 -23.98 -0.32
CA ASP A 523 -2.26 -22.73 0.43
C ASP A 523 -3.70 -22.18 0.44
N ARG A 524 -3.99 -21.27 1.39
CA ARG A 524 -5.37 -20.83 1.69
C ARG A 524 -5.54 -19.33 1.86
N TYR A 525 -5.77 -18.66 0.74
CA TYR A 525 -6.08 -17.24 0.69
C TYR A 525 -7.55 -16.93 0.95
N THR A 526 -7.90 -16.55 2.17
CA THR A 526 -9.27 -16.18 2.56
C THR A 526 -9.40 -14.68 2.86
N ALA A 527 -10.16 -13.95 2.04
CA ALA A 527 -10.51 -12.55 2.28
C ALA A 527 -12.03 -12.34 2.38
N ARG A 528 -12.53 -11.95 3.56
CA ARG A 528 -13.99 -11.75 3.78
C ARG A 528 -14.62 -10.76 2.78
N PHE A 529 -13.87 -9.76 2.31
CA PHE A 529 -14.29 -8.76 1.33
C PHE A 529 -13.11 -8.24 0.49
N GLY A 530 -13.36 -7.88 -0.78
CA GLY A 530 -12.37 -7.15 -1.59
C GLY A 530 -12.41 -5.62 -1.38
N PRO A 531 -11.39 -4.84 -1.78
CA PRO A 531 -10.17 -5.27 -2.48
C PRO A 531 -9.30 -6.22 -1.66
N SER A 532 -8.81 -7.26 -2.31
CA SER A 532 -7.98 -8.35 -1.77
C SER A 532 -7.30 -9.08 -2.93
N GLN A 533 -6.29 -9.93 -2.67
CA GLN A 533 -5.72 -10.87 -3.66
C GLN A 533 -5.21 -10.16 -4.93
N GLY A 534 -4.18 -9.33 -4.76
CA GLY A 534 -3.54 -8.55 -5.82
C GLY A 534 -4.38 -7.39 -6.36
N ALA A 535 -5.56 -7.13 -5.78
CA ALA A 535 -6.43 -6.05 -6.21
C ALA A 535 -5.80 -4.66 -6.00
N ALA A 536 -6.16 -3.72 -6.86
CA ALA A 536 -5.60 -2.37 -6.83
C ALA A 536 -6.71 -1.31 -6.84
N HIS A 537 -6.61 -0.31 -5.97
CA HIS A 537 -7.60 0.77 -5.85
C HIS A 537 -6.98 2.16 -5.93
N ASP A 538 -7.60 3.04 -6.72
CA ASP A 538 -7.29 4.48 -6.79
C ASP A 538 -5.84 4.77 -7.19
N LEU A 539 -5.54 4.53 -8.48
CA LEU A 539 -4.22 4.78 -9.10
C LEU A 539 -3.04 3.98 -8.47
N ALA A 540 -3.32 3.04 -7.58
CA ALA A 540 -2.34 2.13 -7.00
C ALA A 540 -1.94 0.97 -7.94
N VAL A 541 -0.87 0.24 -7.59
CA VAL A 541 -0.53 -1.09 -8.13
C VAL A 541 -0.70 -2.15 -7.06
N GLY A 542 -1.35 -3.26 -7.40
CA GLY A 542 -1.49 -4.44 -6.53
C GLY A 542 -0.97 -5.67 -7.25
N MET A 543 -0.35 -6.57 -6.50
CA MET A 543 0.17 -7.85 -7.00
C MET A 543 -0.07 -8.96 -5.99
N LEU A 544 -0.66 -10.07 -6.43
CA LEU A 544 -0.47 -11.37 -5.82
C LEU A 544 0.24 -12.25 -6.85
N TYR A 545 1.23 -12.99 -6.38
CA TYR A 545 1.97 -13.99 -7.17
C TYR A 545 2.13 -15.23 -6.31
N ASP A 546 1.58 -16.34 -6.77
CA ASP A 546 1.96 -17.68 -6.31
C ASP A 546 2.88 -18.32 -7.35
N LEU A 547 3.55 -19.41 -6.98
CA LEU A 547 4.44 -20.19 -7.84
C LEU A 547 4.10 -21.69 -7.84
N SER A 548 3.60 -22.29 -6.75
CA SER A 548 3.18 -23.70 -6.78
C SER A 548 2.37 -24.21 -5.59
N GLY A 549 1.11 -24.61 -5.79
CA GLY A 549 0.23 -25.15 -4.75
C GLY A 549 -1.08 -25.79 -5.21
N ASP A 550 -1.71 -26.70 -4.44
CA ASP A 550 -3.11 -27.11 -4.67
C ASP A 550 -4.06 -26.08 -3.99
N ASP A 551 -4.25 -24.87 -4.54
CA ASP A 551 -4.60 -23.66 -3.77
C ASP A 551 -6.08 -23.28 -3.63
N TYR A 552 -6.39 -22.47 -2.60
CA TYR A 552 -7.76 -22.10 -2.20
C TYR A 552 -8.01 -20.59 -2.10
N TYR A 553 -8.12 -19.91 -3.24
CA TYR A 553 -8.43 -18.47 -3.32
C TYR A 553 -9.91 -18.14 -3.09
N THR A 554 -10.27 -17.71 -1.88
CA THR A 554 -11.63 -17.29 -1.52
C THR A 554 -11.73 -15.79 -1.22
N ALA A 555 -12.39 -15.02 -2.11
CA ALA A 555 -12.61 -13.58 -1.89
C ALA A 555 -13.98 -13.06 -2.36
N SER A 556 -14.56 -12.07 -1.65
CA SER A 556 -15.82 -11.44 -2.06
C SER A 556 -15.69 -10.38 -3.17
N GLY A 557 -14.48 -10.08 -3.65
CA GLY A 557 -14.24 -8.89 -4.47
C GLY A 557 -13.08 -8.96 -5.46
N GLY A 558 -12.68 -10.15 -5.90
CA GLY A 558 -11.95 -10.31 -7.16
C GLY A 558 -10.43 -10.47 -7.07
N GLN A 559 -9.97 -11.68 -7.38
CA GLN A 559 -8.58 -12.00 -7.72
C GLN A 559 -8.09 -11.08 -8.86
N GLY A 560 -7.05 -10.29 -8.59
CA GLY A 560 -6.46 -9.35 -9.56
C GLY A 560 -7.40 -8.23 -10.00
N MET A 561 -8.34 -7.77 -9.17
CA MET A 561 -9.31 -6.74 -9.56
C MET A 561 -8.71 -5.32 -9.58
N ALA A 562 -8.85 -4.62 -10.71
CA ALA A 562 -8.40 -3.22 -10.84
C ALA A 562 -9.57 -2.22 -10.82
N ILE A 563 -9.64 -1.36 -9.80
CA ILE A 563 -10.70 -0.36 -9.61
C ILE A 563 -10.17 1.07 -9.39
N THR A 564 -10.93 2.06 -9.86
CA THR A 564 -10.59 3.49 -9.72
C THR A 564 -9.23 3.86 -10.36
N ASN A 565 -9.04 3.43 -11.60
CA ASN A 565 -7.92 3.75 -12.48
C ASN A 565 -6.56 3.19 -12.03
N SER A 566 -6.59 1.99 -11.46
CA SER A 566 -5.43 1.27 -10.96
C SER A 566 -4.91 0.24 -11.98
N GLY A 567 -3.90 -0.53 -11.55
CA GLY A 567 -3.39 -1.69 -12.29
C GLY A 567 -3.18 -2.85 -11.33
N ALA A 568 -3.85 -3.98 -11.58
CA ALA A 568 -3.79 -5.17 -10.74
C ALA A 568 -3.22 -6.35 -11.53
N LEU A 569 -2.41 -7.15 -10.86
CA LEU A 569 -1.83 -8.38 -11.39
C LEU A 569 -2.08 -9.49 -10.37
N PHE A 570 -2.70 -10.57 -10.84
CA PHE A 570 -2.77 -11.83 -10.11
C PHE A 570 -2.08 -12.87 -10.99
N ILE A 571 -1.20 -13.66 -10.40
CA ILE A 571 -0.52 -14.77 -11.06
C ILE A 571 -0.61 -15.96 -10.11
N ASP A 572 -1.11 -17.07 -10.64
CA ASP A 572 -0.73 -18.41 -10.22
C ASP A 572 0.17 -19.00 -11.34
N VAL A 573 1.06 -19.93 -10.99
CA VAL A 573 2.00 -20.57 -11.94
C VAL A 573 1.84 -22.09 -12.01
N GLN A 574 1.49 -22.79 -10.93
CA GLN A 574 1.40 -24.27 -10.90
C GLN A 574 0.43 -24.75 -9.81
N GLY A 575 -0.75 -25.27 -10.17
CA GLY A 575 -1.70 -25.73 -9.15
C GLY A 575 -2.88 -26.58 -9.59
N ASN A 576 -3.98 -26.47 -8.84
CA ASN A 576 -5.22 -27.26 -8.92
C ASN A 576 -6.46 -26.50 -8.43
N ASP A 577 -6.57 -25.22 -8.80
CA ASP A 577 -6.90 -24.19 -7.81
C ASP A 577 -8.38 -23.84 -7.72
N LEU A 578 -8.83 -23.56 -6.49
CA LEU A 578 -10.21 -23.18 -6.22
C LEU A 578 -10.37 -21.66 -6.20
N TYR A 579 -10.60 -21.08 -7.38
CA TYR A 579 -11.00 -19.68 -7.52
C TYR A 579 -12.46 -19.44 -7.09
N SER A 580 -12.63 -19.35 -5.78
CA SER A 580 -13.89 -19.08 -5.09
C SER A 580 -14.16 -17.57 -4.99
N ASN A 581 -15.31 -17.12 -5.50
CA ASN A 581 -15.64 -15.71 -5.54
C ASN A 581 -17.13 -15.41 -5.39
N LEU A 582 -17.47 -14.60 -4.39
CA LEU A 582 -18.86 -14.22 -4.07
C LEU A 582 -19.41 -13.07 -4.93
N ALA A 583 -18.60 -12.51 -5.85
CA ALA A 583 -18.98 -11.47 -6.80
C ALA A 583 -18.48 -11.81 -8.23
N PRO A 584 -19.13 -12.75 -8.96
CA PRO A 584 -18.64 -13.26 -10.25
C PRO A 584 -18.33 -12.22 -11.34
N ALA A 585 -19.00 -11.05 -11.30
CA ALA A 585 -18.76 -9.94 -12.22
C ALA A 585 -17.44 -9.18 -11.96
N GLN A 586 -16.73 -9.50 -10.88
CA GLN A 586 -15.45 -8.91 -10.47
C GLN A 586 -14.34 -9.96 -10.28
N SER A 587 -14.63 -11.26 -10.40
CA SER A 587 -13.63 -12.32 -10.28
C SER A 587 -12.59 -12.30 -11.41
N ASN A 588 -11.43 -12.94 -11.17
CA ASN A 588 -10.33 -13.19 -12.11
C ASN A 588 -10.14 -12.09 -13.18
N GLY A 589 -9.38 -11.05 -12.84
CA GLY A 589 -9.00 -9.98 -13.78
C GLY A 589 -10.13 -8.99 -14.10
N GLY A 590 -11.05 -8.75 -13.17
CA GLY A 590 -12.16 -7.80 -13.35
C GLY A 590 -11.73 -6.33 -13.24
N THR A 591 -12.42 -5.42 -13.95
CA THR A 591 -12.20 -3.97 -13.77
C THR A 591 -13.48 -3.19 -13.44
N ALA A 592 -13.34 -2.09 -12.69
CA ALA A 592 -14.39 -1.09 -12.53
C ALA A 592 -13.86 0.31 -12.90
N PRO A 593 -14.08 0.79 -14.14
CA PRO A 593 -13.52 2.06 -14.61
C PRO A 593 -14.22 3.26 -13.94
N ALA A 594 -13.45 4.02 -13.17
CA ALA A 594 -13.90 5.28 -12.58
C ALA A 594 -13.40 6.48 -13.40
N ARG A 595 -13.88 7.68 -13.03
CA ARG A 595 -13.40 8.99 -13.51
C ARG A 595 -13.36 9.16 -15.04
N SER A 596 -14.02 8.26 -15.79
CA SER A 596 -14.07 8.18 -17.26
C SER A 596 -12.76 7.75 -17.96
N PHE A 597 -11.89 6.98 -17.29
CA PHE A 597 -10.77 6.28 -17.94
C PHE A 597 -10.64 4.83 -17.43
N GLY A 598 -9.78 4.03 -18.05
CA GLY A 598 -9.66 2.60 -17.76
C GLY A 598 -8.91 2.26 -16.47
N ASN A 599 -8.89 0.96 -16.17
CA ASN A 599 -7.91 0.26 -15.34
C ASN A 599 -7.26 -0.79 -16.23
N LEU A 600 -6.17 -1.44 -15.79
CA LEU A 600 -5.69 -2.69 -16.39
C LEU A 600 -5.71 -3.78 -15.33
N ALA A 601 -6.39 -4.89 -15.61
CA ALA A 601 -6.35 -6.08 -14.76
C ALA A 601 -5.89 -7.26 -15.61
N LEU A 602 -4.88 -7.98 -15.12
CA LEU A 602 -4.47 -9.27 -15.66
C LEU A 602 -4.54 -10.30 -14.54
N PHE A 603 -5.30 -11.36 -14.80
CA PHE A 603 -5.22 -12.61 -14.06
C PHE A 603 -4.50 -13.63 -14.95
N VAL A 604 -3.48 -14.28 -14.39
CA VAL A 604 -2.78 -15.41 -14.99
C VAL A 604 -2.89 -16.59 -14.04
N ASP A 605 -3.08 -17.75 -14.63
CA ASP A 605 -3.11 -19.08 -14.05
C ASP A 605 -2.30 -19.95 -15.02
N GLY A 606 -1.35 -20.74 -14.49
CA GLY A 606 -0.15 -21.15 -15.22
C GLY A 606 -0.08 -22.62 -15.62
N GLU A 607 -0.41 -23.53 -14.69
CA GLU A 607 -0.56 -24.96 -14.92
C GLU A 607 -1.65 -25.46 -13.96
N GLY A 608 -2.66 -26.24 -14.40
CA GLY A 608 -3.72 -26.76 -13.53
C GLY A 608 -4.93 -27.45 -14.22
N LYS A 609 -6.03 -27.64 -13.46
CA LYS A 609 -7.42 -27.78 -13.98
C LYS A 609 -8.41 -27.16 -12.99
N ASP A 610 -8.68 -25.90 -13.19
CA ASP A 610 -8.91 -25.05 -12.02
C ASP A 610 -10.38 -24.66 -11.94
N VAL A 611 -10.90 -24.57 -10.71
CA VAL A 611 -12.35 -24.53 -10.48
C VAL A 611 -12.82 -23.14 -10.14
N TYR A 612 -13.00 -22.41 -11.23
CA TYR A 612 -13.68 -21.13 -11.28
C TYR A 612 -15.14 -21.24 -10.84
N THR A 613 -15.49 -20.49 -9.80
CA THR A 613 -16.89 -20.28 -9.38
C THR A 613 -17.61 -19.18 -10.18
N GLY A 614 -16.88 -18.43 -11.03
CA GLY A 614 -17.39 -17.37 -11.91
C GLY A 614 -17.41 -17.76 -13.39
N ASP A 615 -17.24 -16.76 -14.28
CA ASP A 615 -17.23 -16.97 -15.75
C ASP A 615 -15.89 -17.51 -16.32
N GLY A 616 -14.89 -17.77 -15.47
CA GLY A 616 -13.63 -18.42 -15.85
C GLY A 616 -13.80 -19.91 -16.13
N ALA A 617 -12.78 -20.55 -16.71
CA ALA A 617 -12.78 -22.00 -16.95
C ALA A 617 -11.41 -22.54 -17.33
N ASP A 618 -11.05 -23.68 -16.71
CA ASP A 618 -10.08 -24.71 -17.12
C ASP A 618 -9.68 -24.63 -18.59
N SER A 619 -8.38 -24.55 -18.81
CA SER A 619 -7.70 -24.63 -20.10
C SER A 619 -8.11 -23.52 -21.07
N SER A 620 -8.37 -22.30 -20.61
CA SER A 620 -8.88 -21.24 -21.49
C SER A 620 -8.55 -19.79 -21.10
N LEU A 621 -8.49 -18.92 -22.12
CA LEU A 621 -8.46 -17.47 -21.92
C LEU A 621 -9.86 -16.86 -22.03
N TRP A 622 -10.11 -15.77 -21.29
CA TRP A 622 -11.33 -14.97 -21.37
C TRP A 622 -11.07 -13.48 -21.18
N PHE A 623 -12.10 -12.68 -21.49
CA PHE A 623 -12.08 -11.23 -21.36
C PHE A 623 -13.25 -10.81 -20.48
N ARG A 624 -12.97 -10.16 -19.35
CA ARG A 624 -14.02 -9.63 -18.46
C ARG A 624 -14.70 -8.44 -19.10
N ASP A 625 -13.93 -7.49 -19.63
CA ASP A 625 -14.45 -6.29 -20.28
C ASP A 625 -13.64 -5.89 -21.53
N ALA A 626 -13.21 -4.63 -21.62
CA ALA A 626 -12.30 -4.11 -22.63
C ALA A 626 -10.82 -4.20 -22.20
N PHE A 627 -10.57 -4.17 -20.89
CA PHE A 627 -9.25 -4.06 -20.25
C PHE A 627 -9.06 -4.98 -19.03
N GLY A 628 -10.08 -5.75 -18.66
CA GLY A 628 -9.94 -6.91 -17.78
C GLY A 628 -9.67 -8.19 -18.57
N TYR A 629 -8.48 -8.76 -18.39
CA TYR A 629 -7.97 -9.94 -19.08
C TYR A 629 -7.71 -11.06 -18.09
N ALA A 630 -7.99 -12.30 -18.50
CA ALA A 630 -7.72 -13.48 -17.68
C ALA A 630 -7.35 -14.66 -18.56
N ILE A 631 -6.25 -15.34 -18.23
CA ILE A 631 -5.83 -16.56 -18.90
C ILE A 631 -5.53 -17.63 -17.87
N ASP A 632 -6.00 -18.82 -18.20
CA ASP A 632 -5.63 -20.11 -17.64
C ASP A 632 -4.88 -20.86 -18.76
N ILE A 633 -3.78 -21.52 -18.40
CA ILE A 633 -2.82 -22.13 -19.33
C ILE A 633 -2.86 -23.66 -19.19
N SER A 634 -3.64 -24.28 -20.07
CA SER A 634 -3.99 -25.71 -20.09
C SER A 634 -2.86 -26.71 -19.77
N TYR A 635 -2.80 -27.23 -18.54
CA TYR A 635 -1.81 -28.22 -18.08
C TYR A 635 -2.29 -29.01 -16.82
N ASP A 636 -2.96 -30.14 -17.04
CA ASP A 636 -3.80 -30.97 -16.14
C ASP A 636 -3.51 -31.28 -14.60
N SER A 637 -4.41 -30.89 -13.64
CA SER A 637 -4.93 -31.73 -12.49
C SER A 637 -6.47 -31.64 -12.03
N THR A 638 -6.98 -31.18 -10.83
CA THR A 638 -8.43 -30.76 -10.40
C THR A 638 -8.89 -30.80 -8.88
N ARG A 639 -9.78 -29.87 -8.37
CA ARG A 639 -10.89 -30.03 -7.30
C ARG A 639 -11.91 -28.78 -7.09
N PRO A 640 -13.18 -28.83 -6.50
CA PRO A 640 -14.33 -27.85 -6.80
C PRO A 640 -15.47 -27.23 -5.79
N ARG A 641 -16.03 -25.95 -6.00
CA ARG A 641 -17.43 -25.22 -5.71
C ARG A 641 -17.79 -24.26 -4.44
N GLU A 642 -18.80 -23.31 -4.17
CA GLU A 642 -20.06 -22.53 -4.69
C GLU A 642 -20.59 -21.21 -3.84
N ALA A 643 -21.80 -20.50 -4.02
CA ALA A 643 -22.25 -19.12 -3.42
C ALA A 643 -23.81 -18.65 -3.15
N ASP A 644 -24.19 -17.37 -2.72
CA ASP A 644 -25.54 -16.84 -2.09
C ASP A 644 -26.25 -15.37 -2.41
N VAL A 645 -27.05 -14.62 -1.53
CA VAL A 645 -28.22 -13.61 -1.83
C VAL A 645 -28.43 -12.13 -1.14
N ILE A 646 -29.67 -11.54 -0.84
CA ILE A 646 -30.13 -10.04 -0.87
C ILE A 646 -31.26 -9.47 0.17
N VAL A 647 -31.50 -8.11 0.44
CA VAL A 647 -32.43 -7.39 1.48
C VAL A 647 -33.08 -5.92 1.17
N GLU A 648 -34.09 -5.32 1.94
CA GLU A 648 -34.96 -4.04 1.71
C GLU A 648 -35.16 -2.81 2.77
N LEU A 649 -36.38 -2.21 3.09
CA LEU A 649 -36.71 -0.72 3.43
C LEU A 649 -37.94 -0.28 4.43
N ASN A 650 -38.20 1.04 4.82
CA ASN A 650 -39.25 1.61 5.81
C ASN A 650 -39.65 3.17 5.74
N PRO A 651 -40.83 3.71 6.17
CA PRO A 651 -41.18 5.17 6.27
C PRO A 651 -40.89 6.03 7.54
N ALA A 652 -40.48 5.47 8.69
CA ALA A 652 -40.46 6.22 9.97
C ALA A 652 -39.43 7.37 10.06
N ASP A 653 -38.43 7.37 9.19
CA ASP A 653 -37.20 8.17 9.30
C ASP A 653 -37.35 9.67 9.02
N THR A 654 -38.46 10.10 8.43
CA THR A 654 -38.73 11.50 8.02
C THR A 654 -38.91 12.51 9.17
N LEU A 655 -38.91 12.06 10.43
CA LEU A 655 -39.16 12.88 11.62
C LEU A 655 -37.89 13.34 12.36
N LYS A 656 -36.71 12.85 11.94
CA LYS A 656 -35.40 13.19 12.50
C LYS A 656 -34.95 14.61 12.14
N SER A 657 -33.90 15.11 12.81
CA SER A 657 -33.33 16.43 12.47
C SER A 657 -32.50 16.40 11.17
N ILE A 658 -32.35 17.55 10.50
CA ILE A 658 -31.57 17.66 9.25
C ILE A 658 -30.09 17.27 9.46
N GLU A 659 -29.50 17.68 10.58
CA GLU A 659 -28.10 17.39 10.92
C GLU A 659 -27.88 15.90 11.23
N GLU A 660 -28.79 15.28 12.00
CA GLU A 660 -28.82 13.84 12.29
C GLU A 660 -29.02 13.01 11.02
N LEU A 661 -29.94 13.40 10.14
CA LEU A 661 -30.19 12.72 8.86
C LEU A 661 -29.05 12.90 7.87
N PHE A 662 -28.40 14.07 7.87
CA PHE A 662 -27.21 14.30 7.06
C PHE A 662 -26.03 13.45 7.55
N LYS A 663 -25.90 13.27 8.87
CA LYS A 663 -24.95 12.30 9.46
C LYS A 663 -25.29 10.87 9.07
N ASP A 664 -26.54 10.41 9.26
CA ASP A 664 -26.96 9.04 8.92
C ASP A 664 -26.88 8.72 7.41
N ALA A 665 -27.16 9.68 6.53
CA ALA A 665 -27.01 9.54 5.08
C ALA A 665 -25.55 9.49 4.60
N SER A 666 -24.64 10.02 5.43
CA SER A 666 -23.18 10.03 5.26
C SER A 666 -22.51 8.85 5.98
N LEU A 667 -23.21 7.74 6.19
CA LEU A 667 -22.63 6.47 6.68
C LEU A 667 -22.35 5.49 5.54
N TRP A 668 -21.54 4.46 5.83
CA TRP A 668 -21.14 3.40 4.89
C TRP A 668 -22.21 2.32 4.70
N GLU A 669 -22.39 1.87 3.47
CA GLU A 669 -23.51 1.01 3.04
C GLU A 669 -23.13 -0.49 3.03
N VAL A 670 -22.61 -0.98 4.14
CA VAL A 670 -22.24 -2.40 4.37
C VAL A 670 -23.07 -3.03 5.50
N THR A 671 -23.00 -4.35 5.66
CA THR A 671 -23.67 -5.14 6.71
C THR A 671 -25.09 -4.64 7.02
N ASP A 672 -25.41 -4.30 8.26
CA ASP A 672 -26.74 -3.80 8.68
C ASP A 672 -26.99 -2.35 8.24
N ASN A 673 -25.92 -1.55 8.08
CA ASN A 673 -26.02 -0.18 7.61
C ASN A 673 -26.55 -0.08 6.16
N ARG A 674 -26.50 -1.17 5.37
CA ARG A 674 -27.17 -1.26 4.04
C ARG A 674 -28.63 -0.81 4.06
N VAL A 675 -29.36 -1.13 5.14
CA VAL A 675 -30.77 -0.72 5.30
C VAL A 675 -30.86 0.72 5.80
N LYS A 676 -30.12 1.04 6.86
CA LYS A 676 -30.13 2.36 7.54
C LYS A 676 -29.75 3.52 6.61
N VAL A 677 -28.69 3.35 5.83
CA VAL A 677 -28.17 4.38 4.90
C VAL A 677 -29.18 4.71 3.80
N ARG A 678 -29.86 3.68 3.28
CA ARG A 678 -30.93 3.84 2.27
C ARG A 678 -32.12 4.58 2.84
N GLN A 679 -32.54 4.25 4.06
CA GLN A 679 -33.62 4.94 4.79
C GLN A 679 -33.31 6.43 5.01
N ALA A 680 -32.11 6.76 5.53
CA ALA A 680 -31.74 8.14 5.86
C ALA A 680 -31.67 9.07 4.62
N ARG A 681 -31.14 8.58 3.50
CA ARG A 681 -31.10 9.32 2.23
C ARG A 681 -32.50 9.61 1.66
N LEU A 682 -33.44 8.68 1.84
CA LEU A 682 -34.84 8.88 1.46
C LEU A 682 -35.55 9.89 2.38
N ALA A 683 -35.20 9.92 3.67
CA ALA A 683 -35.72 10.90 4.62
C ALA A 683 -35.25 12.34 4.34
N LEU A 684 -33.98 12.56 3.98
CA LEU A 684 -33.47 13.90 3.61
C LEU A 684 -34.25 14.52 2.43
N LYS A 685 -34.51 13.73 1.39
CA LYS A 685 -35.27 14.18 0.20
C LYS A 685 -36.69 14.61 0.55
N ALA A 686 -37.33 13.91 1.49
CA ALA A 686 -38.67 14.25 1.98
C ALA A 686 -38.74 15.57 2.77
N ILE A 687 -37.62 16.08 3.31
CA ILE A 687 -37.56 17.33 4.10
C ILE A 687 -37.46 18.58 3.21
N GLY A 688 -36.95 18.46 1.99
CA GLY A 688 -36.97 19.53 1.00
C GLY A 688 -35.88 20.60 1.14
N VAL A 689 -36.12 21.75 0.50
CA VAL A 689 -35.20 22.91 0.38
C VAL A 689 -34.58 23.36 1.71
N ARG A 690 -35.25 23.15 2.86
CA ARG A 690 -34.70 23.47 4.18
C ARG A 690 -33.40 22.70 4.51
N ALA A 691 -33.25 21.47 4.02
CA ALA A 691 -32.01 20.73 4.15
C ALA A 691 -30.92 21.30 3.24
N VAL A 692 -31.29 21.78 2.04
CA VAL A 692 -30.37 22.35 1.03
C VAL A 692 -29.76 23.66 1.53
N GLU A 693 -30.58 24.52 2.13
CA GLU A 693 -30.13 25.76 2.77
C GLU A 693 -29.09 25.47 3.86
N TRP A 694 -29.40 24.53 4.77
CA TRP A 694 -28.49 24.16 5.86
C TRP A 694 -27.18 23.54 5.33
N VAL A 695 -27.26 22.59 4.41
CA VAL A 695 -26.08 21.93 3.81
C VAL A 695 -25.24 22.93 2.99
N GLY A 696 -25.87 23.82 2.24
CA GLY A 696 -25.19 24.87 1.45
C GLY A 696 -24.47 25.91 2.29
N GLN A 697 -24.99 26.22 3.47
CA GLN A 697 -24.35 27.16 4.42
C GLN A 697 -23.25 26.49 5.26
N ASN A 698 -23.39 25.21 5.63
CA ASN A 698 -22.55 24.57 6.66
C ASN A 698 -21.57 23.50 6.17
N LYS A 699 -21.77 22.90 4.99
CA LYS A 699 -21.05 21.66 4.58
C LYS A 699 -20.25 21.74 3.27
N LEU A 700 -20.26 22.86 2.54
CA LEU A 700 -19.55 22.96 1.26
C LEU A 700 -18.01 23.03 1.35
N ASN A 701 -17.43 23.24 2.54
CA ASN A 701 -15.98 23.20 2.76
C ASN A 701 -15.49 21.80 3.18
N THR A 702 -16.26 20.74 2.92
CA THR A 702 -15.92 19.37 3.37
C THR A 702 -14.90 18.65 2.49
N ASN A 703 -14.04 17.87 3.14
CA ASN A 703 -13.16 16.90 2.48
C ASN A 703 -13.78 15.50 2.40
N ASP A 704 -14.67 15.14 3.34
CA ASP A 704 -15.26 13.81 3.40
C ASP A 704 -16.01 13.43 2.11
N GLY A 705 -15.79 12.20 1.65
CA GLY A 705 -16.46 11.60 0.51
C GLY A 705 -17.91 11.18 0.78
N LEU A 706 -18.30 10.96 2.05
CA LEU A 706 -19.64 10.57 2.45
C LEU A 706 -20.55 11.80 2.56
N GLU A 707 -20.13 12.84 3.27
CA GLU A 707 -20.78 14.16 3.26
C GLU A 707 -20.92 14.69 1.84
N ARG A 708 -19.87 14.56 1.00
CA ARG A 708 -19.92 14.90 -0.42
C ARG A 708 -20.98 14.11 -1.19
N ARG A 709 -21.15 12.81 -0.90
CA ARG A 709 -22.19 11.96 -1.49
C ARG A 709 -23.59 12.42 -1.06
N ALA A 710 -23.78 12.75 0.22
CA ALA A 710 -25.04 13.26 0.75
C ALA A 710 -25.38 14.68 0.22
N ILE A 711 -24.39 15.59 0.13
CA ILE A 711 -24.52 16.90 -0.53
C ILE A 711 -25.02 16.71 -1.97
N VAL A 712 -24.32 15.88 -2.74
CA VAL A 712 -24.66 15.59 -4.14
C VAL A 712 -26.06 15.01 -4.28
N GLU A 713 -26.43 14.05 -3.44
CA GLU A 713 -27.73 13.38 -3.51
C GLU A 713 -28.90 14.30 -3.12
N LEU A 714 -28.71 15.20 -2.15
CA LEU A 714 -29.67 16.22 -1.78
C LEU A 714 -29.75 17.36 -2.81
N PHE A 715 -28.61 17.81 -3.34
CA PHE A 715 -28.55 18.95 -4.27
C PHE A 715 -29.04 18.58 -5.67
N LYS A 716 -28.96 17.30 -6.06
CA LYS A 716 -29.60 16.78 -7.29
C LYS A 716 -31.14 16.83 -7.21
N GLU A 717 -31.72 16.76 -6.01
CA GLU A 717 -33.17 16.88 -5.79
C GLU A 717 -33.63 18.36 -5.84
N PHE A 718 -32.78 19.30 -5.45
CA PHE A 718 -33.10 20.74 -5.34
C PHE A 718 -32.06 21.67 -6.01
N PRO A 719 -31.87 21.57 -7.34
CA PRO A 719 -30.71 22.16 -7.99
C PRO A 719 -30.72 23.68 -8.11
N ALA A 720 -31.89 24.33 -8.06
CA ALA A 720 -32.01 25.78 -8.16
C ALA A 720 -31.49 26.50 -6.91
N ASP A 721 -31.88 26.02 -5.72
CA ASP A 721 -31.53 26.62 -4.43
C ASP A 721 -30.05 26.39 -4.06
N ALA A 722 -29.50 25.24 -4.44
CA ALA A 722 -28.10 24.87 -4.23
C ALA A 722 -27.09 25.74 -5.01
N LEU A 723 -27.45 26.21 -6.21
CA LEU A 723 -26.49 26.78 -7.17
C LEU A 723 -25.78 28.05 -6.68
N THR A 724 -26.47 28.90 -5.92
CA THR A 724 -25.90 30.13 -5.36
C THR A 724 -24.75 29.83 -4.39
N TYR A 725 -24.95 28.84 -3.51
CA TYR A 725 -23.95 28.44 -2.51
C TYR A 725 -22.70 27.85 -3.16
N LEU A 726 -22.85 27.03 -4.21
CA LEU A 726 -21.70 26.51 -4.96
C LEU A 726 -20.87 27.63 -5.58
N ARG A 727 -21.50 28.62 -6.21
CA ARG A 727 -20.77 29.74 -6.81
C ARG A 727 -19.97 30.51 -5.75
N THR A 728 -20.57 30.82 -4.60
CA THR A 728 -19.87 31.50 -3.49
C THR A 728 -18.71 30.68 -2.94
N ALA A 729 -18.85 29.34 -2.84
CA ALA A 729 -17.77 28.46 -2.44
C ALA A 729 -16.63 28.38 -3.48
N PHE A 730 -16.93 28.47 -4.78
CA PHE A 730 -15.92 28.51 -5.85
C PHE A 730 -15.16 29.84 -5.95
N GLU A 731 -15.86 30.97 -5.76
CA GLU A 731 -15.23 32.31 -5.75
C GLU A 731 -14.49 32.60 -4.42
N GLY A 732 -14.70 31.79 -3.39
CA GLY A 732 -14.15 31.95 -2.05
C GLY A 732 -12.63 31.66 -1.90
N SER A 733 -12.13 31.85 -0.68
CA SER A 733 -10.71 31.67 -0.32
C SER A 733 -10.30 30.23 -0.01
N HIS A 734 -11.23 29.36 0.37
CA HIS A 734 -10.95 28.00 0.84
C HIS A 734 -10.76 27.02 -0.35
N PRO A 735 -9.59 26.38 -0.52
CA PRO A 735 -9.32 25.50 -1.67
C PRO A 735 -10.34 24.37 -1.82
N GLU A 736 -10.76 23.77 -0.70
CA GLU A 736 -11.67 22.63 -0.70
C GLU A 736 -13.13 23.04 -0.94
N GLY A 737 -13.50 24.27 -0.57
CA GLY A 737 -14.73 24.92 -1.04
C GLY A 737 -14.78 25.02 -2.57
N ARG A 738 -13.64 25.37 -3.20
CA ARG A 738 -13.54 25.42 -4.68
C ARG A 738 -13.63 24.04 -5.32
N ARG A 739 -12.90 23.05 -4.80
CA ARG A 739 -12.91 21.67 -5.29
C ARG A 739 -14.30 21.06 -5.18
N THR A 740 -14.96 21.25 -4.03
CA THR A 740 -16.33 20.80 -3.76
C THR A 740 -17.31 21.49 -4.68
N ALA A 741 -17.28 22.82 -4.78
CA ALA A 741 -18.16 23.58 -5.66
C ALA A 741 -18.10 23.14 -7.12
N ALA A 742 -16.89 23.01 -7.69
CA ALA A 742 -16.72 22.57 -9.08
C ALA A 742 -17.18 21.12 -9.28
N THR A 743 -16.92 20.22 -8.32
CA THR A 743 -17.34 18.82 -8.43
C THR A 743 -18.86 18.68 -8.32
N VAL A 744 -19.48 19.29 -7.31
CA VAL A 744 -20.92 19.20 -7.07
C VAL A 744 -21.71 19.86 -8.21
N ALA A 745 -21.23 20.98 -8.78
CA ALA A 745 -21.84 21.59 -9.97
C ALA A 745 -21.84 20.65 -11.20
N GLY A 746 -20.75 19.90 -11.41
CA GLY A 746 -20.65 18.89 -12.47
C GLY A 746 -21.59 17.71 -12.27
N GLU A 747 -21.71 17.25 -11.03
CA GLU A 747 -22.63 16.20 -10.65
C GLU A 747 -24.12 16.61 -10.74
N MET A 748 -24.45 17.85 -10.39
CA MET A 748 -25.78 18.45 -10.51
C MET A 748 -26.21 18.79 -11.94
N LYS A 749 -25.29 18.77 -12.92
CA LYS A 749 -25.54 19.24 -14.30
C LYS A 749 -25.89 20.73 -14.39
N ALA A 750 -25.28 21.54 -13.53
CA ALA A 750 -25.49 22.98 -13.50
C ALA A 750 -24.81 23.70 -14.69
N THR A 751 -25.52 23.81 -15.82
CA THR A 751 -25.06 24.49 -17.06
C THR A 751 -24.44 25.86 -16.81
N ASP A 752 -25.05 26.64 -15.93
CA ASP A 752 -24.70 28.03 -15.65
C ASP A 752 -23.34 28.17 -14.94
N ALA A 753 -22.80 27.07 -14.42
CA ALA A 753 -21.46 27.03 -13.83
C ALA A 753 -20.36 27.33 -14.85
N ALA A 754 -20.58 27.06 -16.14
CA ALA A 754 -19.59 27.28 -17.20
C ALA A 754 -19.05 28.73 -17.21
N ALA A 755 -19.92 29.70 -16.92
CA ALA A 755 -19.61 31.14 -16.96
C ALA A 755 -18.58 31.58 -15.90
N TRP A 756 -18.47 30.88 -14.76
CA TRP A 756 -17.46 31.14 -13.73
C TRP A 756 -16.34 30.09 -13.69
N LEU A 757 -16.55 28.91 -14.26
CA LEU A 757 -15.55 27.84 -14.40
C LEU A 757 -14.52 28.11 -15.52
N GLU A 758 -14.97 28.33 -16.76
CA GLU A 758 -14.07 28.38 -17.92
C GLU A 758 -12.96 29.45 -17.82
N PRO A 759 -13.25 30.70 -17.35
CA PRO A 759 -12.22 31.73 -17.23
C PRO A 759 -11.05 31.33 -16.33
N LYS A 760 -11.26 30.41 -15.38
CA LYS A 760 -10.24 29.96 -14.43
C LYS A 760 -9.25 28.94 -14.98
N LEU A 761 -9.48 28.34 -16.14
CA LEU A 761 -8.48 27.49 -16.80
C LEU A 761 -7.18 28.25 -17.15
N ARG A 762 -7.29 29.56 -17.38
CA ARG A 762 -6.17 30.46 -17.75
C ARG A 762 -5.70 31.34 -16.57
N ASP A 763 -6.16 31.04 -15.35
CA ASP A 763 -5.75 31.69 -14.10
C ASP A 763 -4.78 30.75 -13.36
N GLU A 764 -3.51 31.15 -13.21
CA GLU A 764 -2.51 30.29 -12.54
C GLU A 764 -2.83 30.01 -11.07
N SER A 765 -3.67 30.83 -10.42
CA SER A 765 -4.17 30.54 -9.06
C SER A 765 -5.22 29.41 -8.99
N TYR A 766 -5.57 28.84 -10.15
CA TYR A 766 -6.45 27.68 -10.34
C TYR A 766 -5.74 26.57 -11.15
N SER A 767 -4.42 26.64 -11.35
CA SER A 767 -3.61 25.66 -12.07
C SER A 767 -3.83 24.22 -11.55
N ASN A 768 -3.76 24.03 -10.24
CA ASN A 768 -4.05 22.76 -9.55
C ASN A 768 -5.51 22.28 -9.68
N LEU A 769 -6.45 23.17 -10.03
CA LEU A 769 -7.85 22.84 -10.27
C LEU A 769 -8.17 22.61 -11.76
N ARG A 770 -7.23 22.83 -12.69
CA ARG A 770 -7.46 22.66 -14.14
C ARG A 770 -8.12 21.33 -14.50
N PRO A 771 -7.63 20.14 -14.08
CA PRO A 771 -8.29 18.86 -14.40
C PRO A 771 -9.71 18.76 -13.84
N THR A 772 -9.98 19.33 -12.66
CA THR A 772 -11.33 19.38 -12.08
C THR A 772 -12.25 20.29 -12.91
N ILE A 773 -11.80 21.50 -13.25
CA ILE A 773 -12.57 22.47 -14.05
C ILE A 773 -12.86 21.90 -15.45
N LEU A 774 -11.85 21.34 -16.13
CA LEU A 774 -12.00 20.67 -17.43
C LEU A 774 -13.11 19.60 -17.35
N ARG A 775 -13.00 18.67 -16.39
CA ARG A 775 -13.99 17.61 -16.13
C ARG A 775 -15.39 18.17 -15.88
N THR A 776 -15.52 19.20 -15.06
CA THR A 776 -16.82 19.84 -14.75
C THR A 776 -17.45 20.46 -15.99
N LEU A 777 -16.70 21.14 -16.85
CA LEU A 777 -17.19 21.71 -18.12
C LEU A 777 -17.75 20.63 -19.04
N GLY A 778 -17.10 19.46 -19.10
CA GLY A 778 -17.64 18.28 -19.77
C GLY A 778 -18.93 17.78 -19.12
N GLU A 779 -18.97 17.70 -17.80
CA GLU A 779 -20.09 17.15 -17.03
C GLU A 779 -21.35 18.02 -17.06
N ILE A 780 -21.24 19.34 -17.19
CA ILE A 780 -22.37 20.27 -17.37
C ILE A 780 -22.73 20.53 -18.84
N ASN A 781 -22.11 19.79 -19.78
CA ASN A 781 -22.28 19.94 -21.23
C ASN A 781 -22.00 21.38 -21.74
N ALA A 782 -20.87 21.96 -21.33
CA ALA A 782 -20.45 23.29 -21.75
C ALA A 782 -19.92 23.29 -23.21
N VAL A 783 -20.82 23.21 -24.19
CA VAL A 783 -20.49 23.16 -25.64
C VAL A 783 -19.58 24.33 -26.06
N GLY A 784 -19.76 25.52 -25.48
CA GLY A 784 -18.92 26.70 -25.74
C GLY A 784 -17.45 26.51 -25.39
N SER A 785 -17.12 25.62 -24.44
CA SER A 785 -15.77 25.35 -23.95
C SER A 785 -14.98 24.36 -24.83
N LEU A 786 -15.58 23.79 -25.88
CA LEU A 786 -14.89 22.89 -26.81
C LEU A 786 -13.55 23.42 -27.36
N PRO A 787 -13.37 24.71 -27.69
CA PRO A 787 -12.08 25.22 -28.16
C PRO A 787 -10.95 25.09 -27.12
N VAL A 788 -11.24 25.33 -25.84
CA VAL A 788 -10.23 25.20 -24.77
C VAL A 788 -10.01 23.74 -24.38
N LEU A 789 -11.03 22.88 -24.39
CA LEU A 789 -10.83 21.44 -24.20
C LEU A 789 -9.89 20.84 -25.27
N LYS A 790 -10.03 21.27 -26.53
CA LYS A 790 -9.13 20.86 -27.63
C LYS A 790 -7.68 21.34 -27.47
N GLU A 791 -7.46 22.42 -26.73
CA GLU A 791 -6.15 22.97 -26.37
C GLU A 791 -5.43 22.01 -25.41
N PHE A 792 -6.09 21.67 -24.29
CA PHE A 792 -5.54 20.84 -23.23
C PHE A 792 -5.41 19.34 -23.58
N CYS A 793 -6.11 18.83 -24.61
CA CYS A 793 -5.83 17.52 -25.21
C CYS A 793 -4.37 17.33 -25.67
N LYS A 794 -3.58 18.41 -25.82
CA LYS A 794 -2.16 18.37 -26.20
C LYS A 794 -1.21 18.76 -25.08
N SER A 795 -1.67 18.80 -23.82
CA SER A 795 -0.82 19.12 -22.67
C SER A 795 0.25 18.05 -22.44
N LYS A 796 1.38 18.47 -21.86
CA LYS A 796 2.40 17.55 -21.35
C LYS A 796 1.87 16.75 -20.15
N SER A 797 1.03 17.36 -19.32
CA SER A 797 0.39 16.67 -18.20
C SER A 797 -0.62 15.66 -18.73
N GLU A 798 -0.45 14.38 -18.36
CA GLU A 798 -1.41 13.32 -18.67
C GLU A 798 -2.81 13.71 -18.20
N ARG A 799 -2.93 14.20 -16.96
CA ARG A 799 -4.18 14.55 -16.29
C ARG A 799 -4.97 15.63 -17.02
N GLU A 800 -4.30 16.58 -17.67
CA GLU A 800 -4.95 17.59 -18.50
C GLU A 800 -5.41 17.03 -19.86
N ARG A 801 -4.62 16.17 -20.52
CA ARG A 801 -5.05 15.47 -21.74
C ARG A 801 -6.28 14.62 -21.46
N LEU A 802 -6.19 13.83 -20.40
CA LEU A 802 -7.18 12.90 -19.88
C LEU A 802 -8.52 13.60 -19.60
N ALA A 803 -8.51 14.61 -18.71
CA ALA A 803 -9.71 15.37 -18.37
C ALA A 803 -10.34 16.05 -19.59
N SER A 804 -9.54 16.45 -20.58
CA SER A 804 -10.02 17.06 -21.83
C SER A 804 -10.69 16.06 -22.76
N VAL A 805 -10.08 14.89 -23.00
CA VAL A 805 -10.64 13.80 -23.81
C VAL A 805 -11.99 13.34 -23.23
N ILE A 806 -12.03 13.14 -21.91
CA ILE A 806 -13.26 12.82 -21.16
C ILE A 806 -14.36 13.86 -21.40
N SER A 807 -14.00 15.14 -21.36
CA SER A 807 -14.97 16.24 -21.40
C SER A 807 -15.50 16.51 -22.79
N ILE A 808 -14.65 16.38 -23.82
CA ILE A 808 -15.07 16.32 -25.22
C ILE A 808 -16.04 15.15 -25.43
N GLY A 809 -15.74 13.98 -24.84
CA GLY A 809 -16.63 12.82 -24.82
C GLY A 809 -18.02 13.15 -24.26
N LYS A 810 -18.09 13.75 -23.07
CA LYS A 810 -19.34 14.11 -22.39
C LYS A 810 -20.16 15.19 -23.12
N ILE A 811 -19.52 16.11 -23.85
CA ILE A 811 -20.18 17.18 -24.63
C ILE A 811 -20.81 16.65 -25.94
N LYS A 812 -20.34 15.50 -26.44
CA LYS A 812 -20.95 14.76 -27.57
C LYS A 812 -21.04 15.49 -28.92
N SER A 813 -20.25 16.56 -29.08
CA SER A 813 -20.19 17.33 -30.33
C SER A 813 -19.26 16.68 -31.37
N ALA A 814 -19.72 16.64 -32.63
CA ALA A 814 -18.96 16.14 -33.76
C ALA A 814 -17.65 16.91 -34.03
N ASP A 815 -17.59 18.18 -33.61
CA ASP A 815 -16.37 18.99 -33.67
C ASP A 815 -15.22 18.38 -32.85
N GLY A 816 -15.54 17.58 -31.82
CA GLY A 816 -14.56 16.97 -30.92
C GLY A 816 -14.03 15.60 -31.37
N TYR A 817 -14.67 14.95 -32.35
CA TYR A 817 -14.27 13.61 -32.78
C TYR A 817 -12.80 13.49 -33.20
N PRO A 818 -12.17 14.46 -33.90
CA PRO A 818 -10.76 14.37 -34.24
C PRO A 818 -9.84 14.19 -33.03
N GLN A 819 -10.16 14.81 -31.89
CA GLN A 819 -9.38 14.67 -30.65
C GLN A 819 -9.57 13.30 -30.02
N LEU A 820 -10.80 12.76 -30.03
CA LEU A 820 -11.08 11.42 -29.51
C LEU A 820 -10.37 10.32 -30.34
N PHE A 821 -10.40 10.43 -31.67
CA PHE A 821 -9.71 9.48 -32.55
C PHE A 821 -8.18 9.62 -32.55
N ASP A 822 -7.62 10.78 -32.17
CA ASP A 822 -6.17 10.92 -32.05
C ASP A 822 -5.66 10.38 -30.69
N ALA A 823 -6.43 10.56 -29.62
CA ALA A 823 -6.09 10.09 -28.27
C ALA A 823 -6.06 8.55 -28.11
N LEU A 824 -6.69 7.78 -29.02
CA LEU A 824 -6.49 6.32 -29.14
C LEU A 824 -5.04 5.91 -29.48
N LYS A 825 -4.18 6.87 -29.85
CA LYS A 825 -2.76 6.67 -30.18
C LYS A 825 -1.81 7.28 -29.14
N ASP A 826 -2.32 7.76 -28.00
CA ASP A 826 -1.47 8.24 -26.91
C ASP A 826 -0.57 7.10 -26.41
N SER A 827 0.66 7.42 -26.03
CA SER A 827 1.60 6.42 -25.50
C SER A 827 1.10 5.79 -24.19
N LEU A 828 0.29 6.51 -23.41
CA LEU A 828 -0.19 6.07 -22.11
C LEU A 828 -1.59 5.43 -22.20
N PHE A 829 -1.72 4.25 -21.60
CA PHE A 829 -2.93 3.42 -21.61
C PHE A 829 -4.16 4.16 -21.05
N THR A 830 -3.97 5.00 -20.04
CA THR A 830 -5.02 5.81 -19.40
C THR A 830 -5.71 6.76 -20.37
N VAL A 831 -4.96 7.41 -21.27
CA VAL A 831 -5.52 8.33 -22.27
C VAL A 831 -6.19 7.56 -23.42
N ARG A 832 -5.60 6.43 -23.85
CA ARG A 832 -6.21 5.53 -24.85
C ARG A 832 -7.57 4.98 -24.39
N SER A 833 -7.63 4.46 -23.16
CA SER A 833 -8.87 3.94 -22.57
C SER A 833 -9.93 5.03 -22.34
N ALA A 834 -9.54 6.24 -21.93
CA ALA A 834 -10.44 7.40 -21.87
C ALA A 834 -11.04 7.74 -23.24
N ALA A 835 -10.23 7.70 -24.30
CA ALA A 835 -10.68 7.94 -25.67
C ALA A 835 -11.65 6.87 -26.17
N LEU A 836 -11.40 5.59 -25.85
CA LEU A 836 -12.33 4.49 -26.13
C LEU A 836 -13.67 4.70 -25.44
N TYR A 837 -13.69 4.96 -24.13
CA TYR A 837 -14.93 5.19 -23.39
C TYR A 837 -15.66 6.48 -23.82
N ALA A 838 -14.93 7.51 -24.23
CA ALA A 838 -15.51 8.71 -24.83
C ALA A 838 -16.19 8.43 -26.17
N LEU A 839 -15.53 7.69 -27.09
CA LEU A 839 -16.12 7.26 -28.36
C LEU A 839 -17.34 6.35 -28.15
N ALA A 840 -17.28 5.48 -27.14
CA ALA A 840 -18.35 4.60 -26.70
C ALA A 840 -19.55 5.31 -26.05
N ASP A 841 -19.56 6.63 -25.95
CA ASP A 841 -20.66 7.43 -25.39
C ASP A 841 -21.30 8.39 -26.40
N GLN A 842 -20.88 8.33 -27.67
CA GLN A 842 -21.28 9.31 -28.69
C GLN A 842 -22.66 9.07 -29.31
N PRO A 843 -23.27 10.10 -29.92
CA PRO A 843 -24.46 9.97 -30.74
C PRO A 843 -24.11 9.50 -32.16
N GLN A 844 -25.13 9.16 -32.95
CA GLN A 844 -25.03 8.56 -34.29
C GLN A 844 -24.13 9.29 -35.31
N GLN A 845 -23.85 10.59 -35.10
CA GLN A 845 -22.94 11.38 -35.92
C GLN A 845 -21.50 10.87 -35.88
N VAL A 846 -21.13 10.03 -34.90
CA VAL A 846 -19.78 9.43 -34.78
C VAL A 846 -19.52 8.38 -35.87
N VAL A 847 -20.55 7.76 -36.46
CA VAL A 847 -20.37 6.58 -37.33
C VAL A 847 -19.55 6.85 -38.60
N PRO A 848 -19.76 7.96 -39.35
CA PRO A 848 -18.89 8.30 -40.47
C PRO A 848 -17.44 8.58 -40.05
N ALA A 849 -17.23 9.09 -38.83
CA ALA A 849 -15.89 9.31 -38.29
C ALA A 849 -15.22 7.99 -37.88
N MET A 850 -15.96 7.04 -37.29
CA MET A 850 -15.49 5.66 -37.06
C MET A 850 -15.12 4.97 -38.37
N GLN A 851 -16.03 4.99 -39.37
CA GLN A 851 -15.81 4.43 -40.70
C GLN A 851 -14.55 5.00 -41.36
N LYS A 852 -14.34 6.32 -41.27
CA LYS A 852 -13.13 6.98 -41.76
C LYS A 852 -11.88 6.53 -41.00
N ALA A 853 -11.91 6.59 -39.67
CA ALA A 853 -10.78 6.28 -38.80
C ALA A 853 -10.22 4.86 -39.04
N VAL A 854 -11.08 3.85 -39.15
CA VAL A 854 -10.66 2.46 -39.38
C VAL A 854 -10.24 2.19 -40.83
N SER A 855 -10.84 2.89 -41.81
CA SER A 855 -10.49 2.70 -43.23
C SER A 855 -9.23 3.44 -43.67
N GLU A 856 -8.87 4.55 -43.00
CA GLU A 856 -7.62 5.28 -43.22
C GLU A 856 -6.43 4.72 -42.42
N ASN A 857 -6.65 4.10 -41.26
CA ASN A 857 -5.58 3.42 -40.51
C ASN A 857 -5.35 1.97 -40.98
N ARG A 858 -4.17 1.42 -40.69
CA ARG A 858 -3.78 0.01 -40.95
C ARG A 858 -3.27 -0.71 -39.70
N ASP A 859 -3.01 0.02 -38.62
CA ASP A 859 -2.67 -0.51 -37.31
C ASP A 859 -3.83 -1.35 -36.72
N PRO A 860 -3.64 -2.66 -36.47
CA PRO A 860 -4.65 -3.52 -35.86
C PRO A 860 -5.08 -3.07 -34.45
N ALA A 861 -4.16 -2.61 -33.61
CA ALA A 861 -4.46 -2.24 -32.22
C ALA A 861 -5.32 -0.97 -32.14
N TYR A 862 -5.12 -0.02 -33.05
CA TYR A 862 -6.02 1.12 -33.23
C TYR A 862 -7.41 0.69 -33.71
N ILE A 863 -7.47 -0.21 -34.70
CA ILE A 863 -8.75 -0.71 -35.26
C ILE A 863 -9.53 -1.50 -34.19
N GLU A 864 -8.86 -2.33 -33.40
CA GLU A 864 -9.45 -3.04 -32.26
C GLU A 864 -10.04 -2.06 -31.26
N GLN A 865 -9.31 -1.02 -30.82
CA GLN A 865 -9.84 -0.05 -29.86
C GLN A 865 -11.09 0.68 -30.38
N VAL A 866 -11.13 1.06 -31.67
CA VAL A 866 -12.36 1.63 -32.26
C VAL A 866 -13.50 0.62 -32.24
N LEU A 867 -13.25 -0.64 -32.60
CA LEU A 867 -14.27 -1.70 -32.57
C LEU A 867 -14.75 -2.02 -31.15
N MET A 868 -13.86 -2.03 -30.15
CA MET A 868 -14.20 -2.27 -28.74
C MET A 868 -15.02 -1.12 -28.12
N SER A 869 -15.04 0.07 -28.72
CA SER A 869 -16.01 1.12 -28.37
C SER A 869 -17.45 0.82 -28.84
N VAL A 870 -17.61 0.03 -29.91
CA VAL A 870 -18.90 -0.23 -30.58
C VAL A 870 -19.91 -1.03 -29.75
N PRO A 871 -19.56 -2.12 -29.03
CA PRO A 871 -20.53 -2.84 -28.19
C PRO A 871 -21.21 -1.91 -27.18
N ILE A 872 -20.39 -1.11 -26.47
CA ILE A 872 -20.82 -0.16 -25.45
C ILE A 872 -21.68 0.95 -26.07
N LEU A 873 -21.27 1.47 -27.23
CA LEU A 873 -22.03 2.47 -28.00
C LEU A 873 -23.41 1.95 -28.41
N VAL A 874 -23.46 0.75 -29.00
CA VAL A 874 -24.67 0.14 -29.54
C VAL A 874 -25.64 -0.27 -28.44
N ASP A 875 -25.15 -0.81 -27.32
CA ASP A 875 -26.02 -1.20 -26.21
C ASP A 875 -26.62 0.02 -25.49
N LYS A 876 -25.92 1.16 -25.46
CA LYS A 876 -26.53 2.45 -25.07
C LYS A 876 -27.60 2.89 -26.07
N TRP A 877 -27.36 2.74 -27.37
CA TRP A 877 -28.34 3.12 -28.40
C TRP A 877 -29.59 2.23 -28.42
N LYS A 878 -29.47 0.94 -28.07
CA LYS A 878 -30.62 0.01 -27.93
C LYS A 878 -31.70 0.51 -26.97
N ALA A 879 -31.34 1.32 -25.97
CA ALA A 879 -32.27 1.86 -24.98
C ALA A 879 -33.30 2.83 -25.60
N ASP A 880 -33.07 3.34 -26.81
CA ASP A 880 -34.00 4.20 -27.55
C ASP A 880 -34.25 3.65 -28.97
N PRO A 881 -35.47 3.18 -29.28
CA PRO A 881 -35.86 2.66 -30.59
C PRO A 881 -35.63 3.62 -31.78
N ALA A 882 -35.51 4.93 -31.56
CA ALA A 882 -35.19 5.88 -32.63
C ALA A 882 -33.81 5.58 -33.27
N ASN A 883 -32.89 4.96 -32.52
CA ASN A 883 -31.54 4.62 -32.98
C ASN A 883 -31.46 3.35 -33.85
N GLU A 884 -32.58 2.71 -34.21
CA GLU A 884 -32.57 1.49 -35.03
C GLU A 884 -31.84 1.69 -36.38
N LYS A 885 -31.93 2.89 -36.96
CA LYS A 885 -31.17 3.29 -38.16
C LYS A 885 -29.68 3.53 -37.88
N SER A 886 -29.35 4.02 -36.68
CA SER A 886 -27.98 4.27 -36.20
C SER A 886 -27.23 2.95 -35.98
N ILE A 887 -27.86 1.98 -35.33
CA ILE A 887 -27.32 0.63 -35.16
C ILE A 887 -27.07 0.00 -36.54
N LYS A 888 -28.02 0.16 -37.48
CA LYS A 888 -27.88 -0.31 -38.87
C LYS A 888 -26.74 0.36 -39.65
N SER A 889 -26.34 1.60 -39.34
CA SER A 889 -25.25 2.30 -40.03
C SER A 889 -23.85 1.89 -39.55
N VAL A 890 -23.74 1.24 -38.38
CA VAL A 890 -22.48 0.66 -37.86
C VAL A 890 -22.22 -0.74 -38.42
N LEU A 891 -23.27 -1.47 -38.85
CA LEU A 891 -23.14 -2.82 -39.44
C LEU A 891 -22.08 -2.96 -40.56
N PRO A 892 -21.85 -1.98 -41.46
CA PRO A 892 -20.78 -2.07 -42.46
C PRO A 892 -19.38 -2.11 -41.85
N VAL A 893 -19.13 -1.37 -40.75
CA VAL A 893 -17.84 -1.41 -40.02
C VAL A 893 -17.62 -2.80 -39.48
N ILE A 894 -18.60 -3.31 -38.72
CA ILE A 894 -18.54 -4.64 -38.10
C ILE A 894 -18.32 -5.73 -39.16
N LYS A 895 -19.10 -5.73 -40.24
CA LYS A 895 -19.00 -6.71 -41.33
C LYS A 895 -17.67 -6.67 -42.08
N MET A 896 -17.02 -5.51 -42.16
CA MET A 896 -15.72 -5.38 -42.80
C MET A 896 -14.60 -6.02 -41.94
N TYR A 897 -14.70 -5.94 -40.61
CA TYR A 897 -13.68 -6.49 -39.71
C TYR A 897 -13.97 -7.91 -39.20
N LEU A 898 -15.20 -8.42 -39.35
CA LEU A 898 -15.51 -9.85 -39.14
C LEU A 898 -14.75 -10.80 -40.09
N GLU A 899 -14.13 -10.30 -41.16
CA GLU A 899 -13.28 -11.07 -42.08
C GLU A 899 -11.79 -10.62 -42.03
N PHE A 900 -11.38 -9.86 -41.01
CA PHE A 900 -10.04 -9.29 -40.94
C PHE A 900 -8.98 -10.31 -40.48
N PRO A 901 -7.72 -10.26 -40.98
CA PRO A 901 -6.72 -11.30 -40.69
C PRO A 901 -6.17 -11.34 -39.25
N SER A 902 -6.44 -10.33 -38.41
CA SER A 902 -6.03 -10.31 -36.99
C SER A 902 -7.16 -10.86 -36.11
N PRO A 903 -6.92 -11.93 -35.32
CA PRO A 903 -7.90 -12.50 -34.40
C PRO A 903 -8.48 -11.48 -33.42
N ASN A 904 -7.66 -10.60 -32.87
CA ASN A 904 -8.10 -9.54 -31.96
C ASN A 904 -9.12 -8.59 -32.60
N VAL A 905 -8.78 -8.03 -33.77
CA VAL A 905 -9.66 -7.14 -34.54
C VAL A 905 -10.96 -7.85 -34.94
N GLN A 906 -10.86 -9.12 -35.36
CA GLN A 906 -12.00 -9.93 -35.75
C GLN A 906 -12.88 -10.30 -34.54
N GLY A 907 -12.27 -10.53 -33.37
CA GLY A 907 -12.93 -10.78 -32.09
C GLY A 907 -13.62 -9.54 -31.52
N ALA A 908 -13.00 -8.36 -31.62
CA ALA A 908 -13.63 -7.08 -31.28
C ALA A 908 -14.82 -6.79 -32.21
N ALA A 909 -14.70 -7.09 -33.51
CA ALA A 909 -15.83 -7.05 -34.44
C ALA A 909 -16.93 -8.07 -34.09
N LEU A 910 -16.58 -9.24 -33.53
CA LEU A 910 -17.55 -10.24 -33.07
C LEU A 910 -18.30 -9.80 -31.81
N VAL A 911 -17.62 -9.21 -30.81
CA VAL A 911 -18.31 -8.63 -29.64
C VAL A 911 -19.19 -7.45 -30.08
N ALA A 912 -18.73 -6.62 -31.02
CA ALA A 912 -19.56 -5.56 -31.62
C ALA A 912 -20.78 -6.13 -32.37
N ALA A 913 -20.63 -7.29 -33.04
CA ALA A 913 -21.74 -7.98 -33.69
C ALA A 913 -22.75 -8.55 -32.69
N SER A 914 -22.33 -8.99 -31.49
CA SER A 914 -23.26 -9.42 -30.43
C SER A 914 -24.24 -8.32 -30.05
N SER A 915 -23.75 -7.09 -29.93
CA SER A 915 -24.57 -5.90 -29.68
C SER A 915 -25.40 -5.51 -30.91
N ALA A 916 -24.81 -5.45 -32.11
CA ALA A 916 -25.45 -4.80 -33.27
C ALA A 916 -26.29 -5.70 -34.19
N PHE A 917 -26.08 -7.02 -34.20
CA PHE A 917 -26.75 -7.92 -35.13
C PHE A 917 -28.08 -8.44 -34.56
N ASP A 918 -29.08 -8.62 -35.43
CA ASP A 918 -30.26 -9.42 -35.12
C ASP A 918 -29.89 -10.90 -34.87
N ASP A 919 -30.72 -11.62 -34.13
CA ASP A 919 -30.42 -13.00 -33.69
C ASP A 919 -30.12 -13.95 -34.86
N LYS A 920 -30.82 -13.79 -35.98
CA LYS A 920 -30.64 -14.61 -37.18
C LYS A 920 -29.39 -14.22 -37.98
N SER A 921 -28.88 -13.01 -37.81
CA SER A 921 -27.57 -12.59 -38.32
C SER A 921 -26.44 -13.00 -37.38
N PHE A 922 -26.65 -12.99 -36.06
CA PHE A 922 -25.64 -13.42 -35.09
C PHE A 922 -25.46 -14.94 -35.06
N GLU A 923 -26.53 -15.75 -35.06
CA GLU A 923 -26.44 -17.22 -35.12
C GLU A 923 -25.77 -17.75 -36.40
N LYS A 924 -25.67 -16.96 -37.47
CA LYS A 924 -24.84 -17.33 -38.65
C LYS A 924 -23.34 -17.29 -38.36
N LEU A 925 -22.90 -16.45 -37.43
CA LEU A 925 -21.48 -16.32 -37.05
C LEU A 925 -21.00 -17.55 -36.27
N LYS A 926 -21.91 -18.22 -35.55
CA LYS A 926 -21.68 -19.44 -34.78
C LYS A 926 -20.95 -20.53 -35.56
N GLY A 927 -21.36 -20.78 -36.81
CA GLY A 927 -20.75 -21.78 -37.69
C GLY A 927 -19.30 -21.48 -38.13
N ARG A 928 -18.76 -20.31 -37.77
CA ARG A 928 -17.33 -19.99 -37.89
C ARG A 928 -16.65 -19.89 -36.53
N PHE A 929 -17.22 -19.11 -35.61
CA PHE A 929 -16.52 -18.72 -34.38
C PHE A 929 -16.73 -19.71 -33.21
N ALA A 930 -17.86 -20.40 -33.12
CA ALA A 930 -18.13 -21.36 -32.04
C ALA A 930 -17.33 -22.67 -32.18
N SER A 931 -16.65 -22.87 -33.33
CA SER A 931 -15.71 -23.96 -33.60
C SER A 931 -14.37 -23.42 -34.11
N SER A 932 -13.99 -22.22 -33.67
CA SER A 932 -12.68 -21.64 -33.93
C SER A 932 -11.60 -22.43 -33.19
N SER A 933 -10.50 -22.78 -33.87
CA SER A 933 -9.28 -23.27 -33.22
C SER A 933 -8.37 -22.14 -32.74
N ASP A 934 -8.67 -20.89 -33.11
CA ASP A 934 -8.02 -19.71 -32.54
C ASP A 934 -8.68 -19.39 -31.18
N PRO A 935 -7.89 -19.29 -30.08
CA PRO A 935 -8.42 -19.15 -28.73
C PRO A 935 -8.97 -17.75 -28.44
N ILE A 936 -8.43 -16.70 -29.06
CA ILE A 936 -8.94 -15.32 -28.93
C ILE A 936 -10.33 -15.23 -29.54
N LEU A 937 -10.55 -15.84 -30.70
CA LEU A 937 -11.86 -15.91 -31.33
C LEU A 937 -12.85 -16.78 -30.55
N ALA A 938 -12.41 -17.89 -29.96
CA ALA A 938 -13.26 -18.73 -29.10
C ALA A 938 -13.66 -17.99 -27.81
N ALA A 939 -12.72 -17.29 -27.17
CA ALA A 939 -12.94 -16.48 -25.98
C ALA A 939 -13.85 -15.27 -26.25
N ARG A 940 -13.60 -14.52 -27.34
CA ARG A 940 -14.46 -13.42 -27.78
C ARG A 940 -15.84 -13.94 -28.22
N TRP A 941 -15.98 -15.19 -28.68
CA TRP A 941 -17.28 -15.84 -28.88
C TRP A 941 -17.97 -16.16 -27.54
N LYS A 942 -17.28 -16.73 -26.54
CA LYS A 942 -17.83 -16.90 -25.17
C LYS A 942 -18.33 -15.53 -24.63
N GLN A 943 -17.50 -14.49 -24.68
CA GLN A 943 -17.82 -13.12 -24.23
C GLN A 943 -19.02 -12.53 -25.00
N ALA A 944 -19.05 -12.69 -26.33
CA ALA A 944 -20.14 -12.25 -27.19
C ALA A 944 -21.47 -12.98 -26.90
N GLN A 945 -21.43 -14.25 -26.48
CA GLN A 945 -22.62 -14.98 -26.03
C GLN A 945 -23.07 -14.55 -24.63
N ALA A 946 -22.14 -14.38 -23.69
CA ALA A 946 -22.44 -13.92 -22.33
C ALA A 946 -23.11 -12.53 -22.34
N ARG A 947 -22.58 -11.58 -23.13
CA ARG A 947 -23.15 -10.23 -23.35
C ARG A 947 -24.54 -10.23 -24.00
N ARG A 948 -24.99 -11.36 -24.55
CA ARG A 948 -26.27 -11.51 -25.26
C ARG A 948 -27.34 -12.27 -24.47
N LYS A 949 -27.03 -12.73 -23.27
CA LYS A 949 -27.98 -13.29 -22.30
C LYS A 949 -28.58 -12.16 -21.45
#